data_AF-A0A671KZW2-F1
#
_entry.id   AF-A0A671KZW2-F1
#
_cell.length_a   1.000
_cell.length_b   1.000
_cell.length_c   1.000
_cell.angle_alpha   90.00
_cell.angle_beta   90.00
_cell.angle_gamma   90.00
#
_symmetry.space_group_name_H-M   'P 1'
#
loop_
_entity.id
_entity.type
_entity.pdbx_description
1 polymer ?
#
loop_
_entity_poly.entity_id
_entity_poly.type
_entity_poly.pdbx_seq_one_letter_code
_entity_poly.pdbx_strand_id
1 'polypeptide(L)'
;MRSRSNSGVKLDNYARIVNQTILRHQDPVTGLLPASQEQPDAWVRDNVYSILSVWALSLAYRKNADRDEDKAKAYELEQSVVKLMRGILQCIMRQMDKVEKFKYSKSTLDSLHAKYNTQTCATVVGDREWGHLQLDATSLYLLFLAQMTASGLHIVYTQDEVDVVQNLLFYTESAYKVADYGMWERGDKTNQGIPELNASSIGMAKAALEALDDLNLFGAKGGPDSVVHVLADDIQHCQSILSSMLPRASMSKEVDAGLLSIISYPAFAVEDMELVNITKEEIISKLQGRYGCCRFLRDGHKTPKEDPNRLYYESAELKLFENIECEWPLFWTYLILDGIFINSPEQVQEYREALEGIMIKQKDGVRLLPELYSVPPDKVDEEYVNPHTVERIPMGKCPLKWGQSLYVLGNLLAEGFLAPGEVDPLNRRFSTIPKPDVVVQVSILAENEDIKALLQKNGIDVETVADIHPIRVQPSRVLSHIYARLGRNERLGLTGRPYRRIGVLGTSKLYIVRNTIFSFTPQFIDHQQFYLALDNKMIVEMLRTDLSYLSSRWRMTGRPTVTFPISQTMLNNEHTDLDPAVLATLKKLQDGYFGGARIQTGKLSEFLTTSCCAHLSFLDSGKTRSNRGLDEDDDVEDGYFRGPFFSTIIARYTDDLSQYLDQLLTAAVPQRGLRVEAQAKGLSRFKAAATKTLEMVSLMNKAKELQIHNVHMYLPSKLFHSPQPALNLKDFKGPLTSHVPEELLSSECNLPLDTHGGIDYSGLVQVLKETQSLHDQADILCILFKDKGMDWDTQLHGEGTTVKSLLVELYEKAGDLRCWDLIRMISGVLRKKVEELDWACSDLLAHQKHLTVGLPPEPREKTITAPLPPDQLALLIDQASENNITVAILTQEIIVYLAMIIRTQPSLFSEMFRLRIGLIIQVMATELAQSLNCSDEEATESLMKLSPSELKNLLHHILSGKEFGVQRSVEPGTSPVISIHEVGNVGATKSERAGISKLKSDMKMVGDRTSRSMKQKHAWRYRMPSIDASDSSISVGASRDNRQGQWLRRRRLDGALNRVPVGFYQKVWKILQKCHGLSIEGFVLPSSTTREMTPGEIKFAVHPEYRQLLVEGILVLTMLADVDIQSVGSIIHIEKIVHIANDMFFKDQKDLGAEDSILEKDLSMGICRLLYDTAPSGRFGTMTYLSKAVATYVQDFLPSGACTVQ
;
A
#
# COMPACT_ATOMS: atom_id res chain seq x y z
N MET A 1 -11.55 -60.01 -30.24
CA MET A 1 -11.84 -58.62 -29.81
C MET A 1 -11.55 -58.52 -28.31
N ARG A 2 -10.41 -57.93 -27.90
CA ARG A 2 -10.13 -57.71 -26.46
C ARG A 2 -11.02 -56.57 -25.96
N SER A 3 -11.80 -56.79 -24.90
CA SER A 3 -12.66 -55.79 -24.26
C SER A 3 -11.80 -54.60 -23.81
N ARG A 4 -12.27 -53.37 -24.05
CA ARG A 4 -11.62 -52.13 -23.57
C ARG A 4 -11.73 -52.07 -22.05
N SER A 5 -10.75 -51.45 -21.38
CA SER A 5 -10.76 -51.27 -19.93
C SER A 5 -11.96 -50.40 -19.50
N ASN A 6 -12.49 -50.63 -18.30
CA ASN A 6 -13.59 -49.81 -17.74
C ASN A 6 -13.19 -48.32 -17.63
N SER A 7 -11.90 -48.04 -17.42
CA SER A 7 -11.32 -46.70 -17.43
C SER A 7 -11.45 -46.04 -18.81
N GLY A 8 -11.10 -46.73 -19.89
CA GLY A 8 -11.22 -46.21 -21.25
C GLY A 8 -12.66 -45.88 -21.66
N VAL A 9 -13.64 -46.68 -21.21
CA VAL A 9 -15.07 -46.42 -21.45
C VAL A 9 -15.55 -45.16 -20.72
N LYS A 10 -15.13 -44.97 -19.46
CA LYS A 10 -15.46 -43.76 -18.69
C LYS A 10 -14.83 -42.50 -19.27
N LEU A 11 -13.56 -42.56 -19.69
CA LEU A 11 -12.89 -41.43 -20.34
C LEU A 11 -13.57 -41.04 -21.66
N ASP A 12 -14.03 -42.02 -22.45
CA ASP A 12 -14.80 -41.74 -23.65
C ASP A 12 -16.15 -41.05 -23.36
N ASN A 13 -16.78 -41.34 -22.21
CA ASN A 13 -17.97 -40.60 -21.78
C ASN A 13 -17.64 -39.14 -21.43
N TYR A 14 -16.52 -38.90 -20.73
CA TYR A 14 -16.03 -37.53 -20.49
C TYR A 14 -15.69 -36.80 -21.79
N ALA A 15 -15.03 -37.47 -22.74
CA ALA A 15 -14.75 -36.93 -24.07
C ALA A 15 -16.03 -36.55 -24.81
N ARG A 16 -17.08 -37.38 -24.73
CA ARG A 16 -18.39 -37.06 -25.30
C ARG A 16 -18.98 -35.81 -24.65
N ILE A 17 -18.96 -35.70 -23.32
CA ILE A 17 -19.48 -34.54 -22.59
C ILE A 17 -18.71 -33.27 -22.99
N VAL A 18 -17.39 -33.30 -22.94
CA VAL A 18 -16.51 -32.17 -23.31
C VAL A 18 -16.72 -31.76 -24.76
N ASN A 19 -16.85 -32.72 -25.68
CA ASN A 19 -17.12 -32.44 -27.08
C ASN A 19 -18.48 -31.76 -27.29
N GLN A 20 -19.54 -32.28 -26.66
CA GLN A 20 -20.89 -31.75 -26.78
C GLN A 20 -21.08 -30.39 -26.08
N THR A 21 -20.33 -30.10 -25.02
CA THR A 21 -20.54 -28.88 -24.22
C THR A 21 -19.53 -27.77 -24.51
N ILE A 22 -18.31 -28.11 -24.94
CA ILE A 22 -17.19 -27.17 -25.11
C ILE A 22 -16.63 -27.22 -26.53
N LEU A 23 -15.99 -28.32 -26.95
CA LEU A 23 -15.17 -28.34 -28.18
C LEU A 23 -15.98 -28.14 -29.47
N ARG A 24 -17.24 -28.57 -29.54
CA ARG A 24 -18.09 -28.32 -30.72
C ARG A 24 -18.29 -26.84 -31.04
N HIS A 25 -18.06 -25.96 -30.06
CA HIS A 25 -18.20 -24.51 -30.20
C HIS A 25 -16.86 -23.80 -30.39
N GLN A 26 -15.74 -24.54 -30.36
CA GLN A 26 -14.41 -23.97 -30.53
C GLN A 26 -14.21 -23.55 -31.98
N ASP A 27 -13.75 -22.31 -32.19
CA ASP A 27 -13.48 -21.81 -33.53
C ASP A 27 -12.36 -22.62 -34.20
N PRO A 28 -12.56 -23.10 -35.44
CA PRO A 28 -11.61 -23.96 -36.12
C PRO A 28 -10.38 -23.21 -36.65
N VAL A 29 -10.29 -21.89 -36.54
CA VAL A 29 -9.13 -21.11 -36.98
C VAL A 29 -8.38 -20.56 -35.77
N THR A 30 -9.05 -19.77 -34.94
CA THR A 30 -8.44 -19.08 -33.79
C THR A 30 -8.33 -19.98 -32.56
N GLY A 31 -9.16 -21.02 -32.47
CA GLY A 31 -9.30 -21.84 -31.27
C GLY A 31 -10.09 -21.18 -30.13
N LEU A 32 -10.59 -19.96 -30.32
CA LEU A 32 -11.37 -19.25 -29.31
C LEU A 32 -12.77 -19.86 -29.13
N LEU A 33 -13.33 -19.70 -27.94
CA LEU A 33 -14.67 -20.11 -27.57
C LEU A 33 -15.56 -18.88 -27.39
N PRO A 34 -16.75 -18.85 -28.02
CA PRO A 34 -17.74 -17.82 -27.75
C PRO A 34 -18.37 -18.04 -26.36
N ALA A 35 -18.82 -16.97 -25.71
CA ALA A 35 -19.53 -17.07 -24.43
C ALA A 35 -20.81 -17.91 -24.56
N SER A 36 -21.66 -17.61 -25.55
CA SER A 36 -22.88 -18.37 -25.89
C SER A 36 -23.21 -18.24 -27.38
N GLN A 37 -24.33 -18.82 -27.82
CA GLN A 37 -24.82 -18.59 -29.20
C GLN A 37 -25.32 -17.15 -29.39
N GLU A 38 -25.86 -16.53 -28.33
CA GLU A 38 -26.38 -15.16 -28.32
C GLU A 38 -25.25 -14.13 -28.10
N GLN A 39 -24.16 -14.54 -27.46
CA GLN A 39 -22.97 -13.73 -27.21
C GLN A 39 -21.76 -14.38 -27.90
N PRO A 40 -21.49 -14.03 -29.17
CA PRO A 40 -20.48 -14.68 -29.99
C PRO A 40 -19.05 -14.25 -29.66
N ASP A 41 -18.85 -13.31 -28.72
CA ASP A 41 -17.52 -12.85 -28.34
C ASP A 41 -16.82 -13.81 -27.36
N ALA A 42 -15.48 -13.80 -27.41
CA ALA A 42 -14.59 -14.60 -26.60
C ALA A 42 -14.01 -13.77 -25.44
N TRP A 43 -14.43 -14.07 -24.21
CA TRP A 43 -13.81 -13.52 -23.00
C TRP A 43 -12.57 -14.32 -22.63
N VAL A 44 -11.48 -13.64 -22.27
CA VAL A 44 -10.21 -14.29 -21.89
C VAL A 44 -10.42 -15.26 -20.73
N ARG A 45 -11.07 -14.81 -19.64
CA ARG A 45 -11.33 -15.62 -18.45
C ARG A 45 -12.15 -16.87 -18.76
N ASP A 46 -13.29 -16.71 -19.42
CA ASP A 46 -14.19 -17.81 -19.79
C ASP A 46 -13.48 -18.82 -20.69
N ASN A 47 -12.64 -18.36 -21.63
CA ASN A 47 -11.86 -19.23 -22.52
C ASN A 47 -10.85 -20.07 -21.74
N VAL A 48 -10.05 -19.44 -20.87
CA VAL A 48 -9.04 -20.15 -20.07
C VAL A 48 -9.68 -21.15 -19.12
N TYR A 49 -10.76 -20.79 -18.41
CA TYR A 49 -11.44 -21.76 -17.55
C TYR A 49 -12.14 -22.89 -18.31
N SER A 50 -12.73 -22.59 -19.47
CA SER A 50 -13.43 -23.59 -20.28
C SER A 50 -12.48 -24.65 -20.84
N ILE A 51 -11.25 -24.27 -21.20
CA ILE A 51 -10.28 -25.21 -21.78
C ILE A 51 -9.65 -26.15 -20.75
N LEU A 52 -9.78 -25.87 -19.44
CA LEU A 52 -9.16 -26.69 -18.38
C LEU A 52 -9.65 -28.13 -18.37
N SER A 53 -10.94 -28.38 -18.62
CA SER A 53 -11.47 -29.74 -18.72
C SER A 53 -10.92 -30.52 -19.91
N VAL A 54 -10.63 -29.84 -21.03
CA VAL A 54 -10.00 -30.43 -22.22
C VAL A 54 -8.55 -30.80 -21.90
N TRP A 55 -7.81 -29.89 -21.25
CA TRP A 55 -6.45 -30.15 -20.77
C TRP A 55 -6.38 -31.28 -19.74
N ALA A 56 -7.27 -31.27 -18.76
CA ALA A 56 -7.36 -32.33 -17.76
C ALA A 56 -7.68 -33.68 -18.41
N LEU A 57 -8.64 -33.72 -19.32
CA LEU A 57 -9.00 -34.93 -20.05
C LEU A 57 -7.83 -35.43 -20.92
N SER A 58 -7.06 -34.55 -21.54
CA SER A 58 -5.88 -34.93 -22.32
C SER A 58 -4.80 -35.55 -21.44
N LEU A 59 -4.54 -34.99 -20.26
CA LEU A 59 -3.65 -35.57 -19.26
C LEU A 59 -4.15 -36.94 -18.78
N ALA A 60 -5.45 -37.08 -18.54
CA ALA A 60 -6.06 -38.34 -18.11
C ALA A 60 -5.93 -39.44 -19.17
N TYR A 61 -6.14 -39.11 -20.44
CA TYR A 61 -5.86 -40.05 -21.55
C TYR A 61 -4.38 -40.36 -21.64
N ARG A 62 -3.48 -39.36 -21.53
CA ARG A 62 -2.03 -39.56 -21.58
C ARG A 62 -1.55 -40.55 -20.50
N LYS A 63 -2.08 -40.45 -19.28
CA LYS A 63 -1.76 -41.31 -18.14
C LYS A 63 -2.33 -42.73 -18.27
N ASN A 64 -3.58 -42.83 -18.75
CA ASN A 64 -4.34 -44.09 -18.78
C ASN A 64 -4.44 -44.72 -20.19
N ALA A 65 -3.56 -44.33 -21.12
CA ALA A 65 -3.62 -44.81 -22.51
C ALA A 65 -3.27 -46.30 -22.60
N ASP A 66 -4.27 -47.13 -22.89
CA ASP A 66 -4.10 -48.57 -23.12
C ASP A 66 -3.89 -48.91 -24.61
N ARG A 67 -4.24 -47.98 -25.51
CA ARG A 67 -4.20 -48.16 -26.98
C ARG A 67 -3.62 -46.92 -27.66
N ASP A 68 -3.13 -47.12 -28.89
CA ASP A 68 -2.65 -46.00 -29.71
C ASP A 68 -3.77 -45.00 -30.04
N GLU A 69 -5.03 -45.45 -30.13
CA GLU A 69 -6.21 -44.58 -30.25
C GLU A 69 -6.35 -43.61 -29.07
N ASP A 70 -6.05 -44.05 -27.84
CA ASP A 70 -6.16 -43.20 -26.65
C ASP A 70 -5.03 -42.14 -26.63
N LYS A 71 -3.84 -42.50 -27.13
CA LYS A 71 -2.73 -41.53 -27.32
C LYS A 71 -3.05 -40.51 -28.41
N ALA A 72 -3.66 -40.94 -29.51
CA ALA A 72 -4.08 -40.04 -30.57
C ALA A 72 -5.12 -39.03 -30.06
N LYS A 73 -6.12 -39.50 -29.30
CA LYS A 73 -7.10 -38.63 -28.63
C LYS A 73 -6.45 -37.63 -27.67
N ALA A 74 -5.50 -38.08 -26.84
CA ALA A 74 -4.75 -37.19 -25.97
C ALA A 74 -4.09 -36.05 -26.77
N TYR A 75 -3.40 -36.39 -27.86
CA TYR A 75 -2.73 -35.42 -28.72
C TYR A 75 -3.72 -34.42 -29.36
N GLU A 76 -4.86 -34.88 -29.89
CA GLU A 76 -5.89 -34.01 -30.47
C GLU A 76 -6.47 -33.02 -29.45
N LEU A 77 -6.73 -33.49 -28.23
CA LEU A 77 -7.18 -32.63 -27.12
C LEU A 77 -6.10 -31.60 -26.75
N GLU A 78 -4.84 -32.01 -26.65
CA GLU A 78 -3.71 -31.10 -26.39
C GLU A 78 -3.58 -30.02 -27.47
N GLN A 79 -3.71 -30.38 -28.75
CA GLN A 79 -3.68 -29.39 -29.83
C GLN A 79 -4.86 -28.42 -29.76
N SER A 80 -6.03 -28.88 -29.31
CA SER A 80 -7.20 -28.02 -29.08
C SER A 80 -6.94 -27.00 -27.95
N VAL A 81 -6.23 -27.42 -26.88
CA VAL A 81 -5.79 -26.54 -25.78
C VAL A 81 -4.77 -25.51 -26.28
N VAL A 82 -3.71 -25.97 -26.96
CA VAL A 82 -2.65 -25.11 -27.50
C VAL A 82 -3.23 -24.07 -28.44
N LYS A 83 -4.17 -24.46 -29.30
CA LYS A 83 -4.81 -23.55 -30.25
C LYS A 83 -5.56 -22.42 -29.55
N LEU A 84 -6.38 -22.71 -28.54
CA LEU A 84 -7.10 -21.69 -27.78
C LEU A 84 -6.15 -20.73 -27.07
N MET A 85 -5.15 -21.26 -26.35
CA MET A 85 -4.19 -20.42 -25.62
C MET A 85 -3.39 -19.52 -26.57
N ARG A 86 -3.03 -20.02 -27.76
CA ARG A 86 -2.40 -19.22 -28.81
C ARG A 86 -3.36 -18.20 -29.43
N GLY A 87 -4.64 -18.51 -29.57
CA GLY A 87 -5.66 -17.56 -29.98
C GLY A 87 -5.74 -16.35 -29.05
N ILE A 88 -5.67 -16.58 -27.74
CA ILE A 88 -5.59 -15.49 -26.74
C ILE A 88 -4.29 -14.71 -26.89
N LEU A 89 -3.15 -15.38 -27.04
CA LEU A 89 -1.86 -14.71 -27.26
C LEU A 89 -1.92 -13.78 -28.49
N GLN A 90 -2.54 -14.25 -29.59
CA GLN A 90 -2.73 -13.44 -30.80
C GLN A 90 -3.62 -12.20 -30.55
N CYS A 91 -4.68 -12.33 -29.75
CA CYS A 91 -5.51 -11.19 -29.34
C CYS A 91 -4.69 -10.14 -28.57
N ILE A 92 -3.81 -10.59 -27.68
CA ILE A 92 -2.95 -9.70 -26.88
C ILE A 92 -1.87 -9.05 -27.77
N MET A 93 -1.20 -9.81 -28.63
CA MET A 93 -0.14 -9.31 -29.51
C MET A 93 -0.62 -8.23 -30.49
N ARG A 94 -1.92 -8.15 -30.77
CA ARG A 94 -2.52 -7.09 -31.58
C ARG A 94 -2.69 -5.75 -30.84
N GLN A 95 -2.45 -5.73 -29.53
CA GLN A 95 -2.60 -4.56 -28.66
C GLN A 95 -1.30 -4.25 -27.89
N MET A 96 -0.13 -4.60 -28.45
CA MET A 96 1.14 -4.36 -27.75
C MET A 96 1.42 -2.89 -27.47
N ASP A 97 0.89 -1.96 -28.28
CA ASP A 97 0.99 -0.53 -28.02
C ASP A 97 0.26 -0.12 -26.72
N LYS A 98 -0.85 -0.80 -26.39
CA LYS A 98 -1.58 -0.62 -25.14
C LYS A 98 -0.77 -1.17 -23.96
N VAL A 99 -0.20 -2.36 -24.09
CA VAL A 99 0.70 -2.95 -23.07
C VAL A 99 1.84 -1.99 -22.77
N GLU A 100 2.47 -1.41 -23.81
CA GLU A 100 3.54 -0.44 -23.67
C GLU A 100 3.09 0.83 -22.92
N LYS A 101 1.98 1.45 -23.32
CA LYS A 101 1.42 2.65 -22.65
C LYS A 101 1.05 2.37 -21.19
N PHE A 102 0.40 1.24 -20.93
CA PHE A 102 -0.10 0.87 -19.61
C PHE A 102 1.01 0.65 -18.57
N LYS A 103 2.22 0.23 -19.00
CA LYS A 103 3.38 0.12 -18.09
C LYS A 103 3.69 1.42 -17.34
N TYR A 104 3.33 2.57 -17.94
CA TYR A 104 3.54 3.91 -17.39
C TYR A 104 2.25 4.56 -16.92
N SER A 105 1.19 4.54 -17.72
CA SER A 105 -0.03 5.30 -17.43
C SER A 105 -0.88 4.67 -16.34
N LYS A 106 -0.93 3.33 -16.29
CA LYS A 106 -1.83 2.54 -15.42
C LYS A 106 -3.30 2.95 -15.55
N SER A 107 -3.66 3.57 -16.67
CA SER A 107 -5.00 4.08 -16.94
C SER A 107 -5.91 2.99 -17.52
N THR A 108 -7.21 3.08 -17.23
CA THR A 108 -8.23 2.20 -17.82
C THR A 108 -8.29 2.33 -19.34
N LEU A 109 -7.94 3.49 -19.92
CA LEU A 109 -7.97 3.71 -21.37
C LEU A 109 -6.85 2.96 -22.10
N ASP A 110 -5.71 2.76 -21.44
CA ASP A 110 -4.57 2.07 -22.01
C ASP A 110 -4.57 0.57 -21.70
N SER A 111 -5.61 0.04 -21.05
CA SER A 111 -5.67 -1.37 -20.68
C SER A 111 -5.92 -2.26 -21.90
N LEU A 112 -5.48 -3.52 -21.79
CA LEU A 112 -5.90 -4.58 -22.70
C LEU A 112 -7.42 -4.75 -22.64
N HIS A 113 -8.02 -5.12 -23.77
CA HIS A 113 -9.42 -5.54 -23.78
C HIS A 113 -9.58 -6.92 -23.14
N ALA A 114 -10.72 -7.17 -22.51
CA ALA A 114 -11.01 -8.44 -21.85
C ALA A 114 -11.78 -9.43 -22.74
N LYS A 115 -12.34 -8.95 -23.86
CA LYS A 115 -13.15 -9.73 -24.80
C LYS A 115 -12.82 -9.42 -26.26
N TYR A 116 -12.92 -10.43 -27.11
CA TYR A 116 -12.47 -10.39 -28.49
C TYR A 116 -13.46 -11.06 -29.43
N ASN A 117 -13.37 -10.72 -30.71
CA ASN A 117 -14.11 -11.41 -31.74
C ASN A 117 -13.54 -12.82 -31.90
N THR A 118 -14.40 -13.82 -31.76
CA THR A 118 -14.03 -15.24 -31.81
C THR A 118 -13.34 -15.65 -33.11
N GLN A 119 -13.72 -15.08 -34.25
CA GLN A 119 -13.21 -15.47 -35.56
C GLN A 119 -12.00 -14.66 -35.99
N THR A 120 -11.96 -13.37 -35.64
CA THR A 120 -10.94 -12.47 -36.15
C THR A 120 -9.85 -12.17 -35.15
N CYS A 121 -10.03 -12.37 -33.85
CA CYS A 121 -9.17 -11.88 -32.74
C CYS A 121 -9.11 -10.34 -32.63
N ALA A 122 -10.07 -9.61 -33.21
CA ALA A 122 -10.17 -8.16 -33.09
C ALA A 122 -10.89 -7.73 -31.80
N THR A 123 -10.71 -6.48 -31.38
CA THR A 123 -11.53 -5.86 -30.35
C THR A 123 -12.97 -5.71 -30.84
N VAL A 124 -13.94 -5.86 -29.93
CA VAL A 124 -15.39 -5.89 -30.27
C VAL A 124 -16.17 -4.66 -29.80
N VAL A 125 -15.56 -3.85 -28.93
CA VAL A 125 -16.14 -2.62 -28.37
C VAL A 125 -15.03 -1.57 -28.22
N GLY A 126 -15.39 -0.29 -28.05
CA GLY A 126 -14.44 0.80 -27.81
C GLY A 126 -13.83 0.80 -26.40
N ASP A 127 -12.78 1.60 -26.19
CA ASP A 127 -12.04 1.68 -24.91
C ASP A 127 -12.86 2.22 -23.73
N ARG A 128 -13.93 2.97 -24.00
CA ARG A 128 -14.80 3.59 -22.99
C ARG A 128 -16.12 2.85 -22.80
N GLU A 129 -16.39 1.83 -23.60
CA GLU A 129 -17.70 1.17 -23.67
C GLU A 129 -17.82 -0.02 -22.72
N TRP A 130 -16.71 -0.49 -22.15
CA TRP A 130 -16.68 -1.68 -21.31
C TRP A 130 -15.61 -1.60 -20.21
N GLY A 131 -15.83 -2.34 -19.12
CA GLY A 131 -14.86 -2.51 -18.04
C GLY A 131 -13.69 -3.41 -18.45
N HIS A 132 -12.84 -2.93 -19.35
CA HIS A 132 -11.75 -3.69 -19.97
C HIS A 132 -10.60 -4.02 -19.03
N LEU A 133 -10.28 -3.10 -18.11
CA LEU A 133 -9.20 -3.29 -17.16
C LEU A 133 -9.57 -4.40 -16.17
N GLN A 134 -9.19 -5.63 -16.50
CA GLN A 134 -9.41 -6.86 -15.75
C GLN A 134 -8.05 -7.56 -15.57
N LEU A 135 -7.40 -7.29 -14.44
CA LEU A 135 -6.08 -7.85 -14.17
C LEU A 135 -6.17 -9.35 -13.88
N ASP A 136 -7.27 -9.80 -13.26
CA ASP A 136 -7.57 -11.21 -13.02
C ASP A 136 -7.52 -12.04 -14.32
N ALA A 137 -8.12 -11.57 -15.41
CA ALA A 137 -8.21 -12.31 -16.66
C ALA A 137 -6.84 -12.51 -17.31
N THR A 138 -6.02 -11.44 -17.34
CA THR A 138 -4.66 -11.51 -17.89
C THR A 138 -3.78 -12.39 -17.02
N SER A 139 -3.87 -12.26 -15.70
CA SER A 139 -3.11 -13.07 -14.75
C SER A 139 -3.53 -14.55 -14.78
N LEU A 140 -4.81 -14.86 -14.97
CA LEU A 140 -5.29 -16.23 -15.12
C LEU A 140 -4.70 -16.90 -16.37
N TYR A 141 -4.68 -16.18 -17.49
CA TYR A 141 -4.03 -16.65 -18.72
C TYR A 141 -2.54 -16.95 -18.47
N LEU A 142 -1.83 -16.05 -17.79
CA LEU A 142 -0.41 -16.22 -17.45
C LEU A 142 -0.17 -17.41 -16.50
N LEU A 143 -1.01 -17.58 -15.48
CA LEU A 143 -0.94 -18.71 -14.56
C LEU A 143 -1.10 -20.05 -15.29
N PHE A 144 -2.09 -20.16 -16.18
CA PHE A 144 -2.30 -21.40 -16.93
C PHE A 144 -1.32 -21.59 -18.08
N LEU A 145 -0.79 -20.52 -18.67
CA LEU A 145 0.35 -20.61 -19.58
C LEU A 145 1.52 -21.30 -18.87
N ALA A 146 1.81 -20.91 -17.63
CA ALA A 146 2.87 -21.52 -16.83
C ALA A 146 2.59 -22.99 -16.50
N GLN A 147 1.41 -23.29 -15.93
CA GLN A 147 1.02 -24.66 -15.56
C GLN A 147 0.99 -25.60 -16.78
N MET A 148 0.44 -25.15 -17.91
CA MET A 148 0.38 -25.95 -19.14
C MET A 148 1.76 -26.17 -19.74
N THR A 149 2.64 -25.15 -19.74
CA THR A 149 4.03 -25.29 -20.20
C THR A 149 4.80 -26.28 -19.32
N ALA A 150 4.64 -26.20 -18.00
CA ALA A 150 5.23 -27.13 -17.04
C ALA A 150 4.69 -28.57 -17.21
N SER A 151 3.45 -28.74 -17.66
CA SER A 151 2.87 -30.06 -18.01
C SER A 151 3.34 -30.63 -19.36
N GLY A 152 4.18 -29.90 -20.08
CA GLY A 152 4.79 -30.29 -21.35
C GLY A 152 4.09 -29.77 -22.62
N LEU A 153 3.10 -28.87 -22.51
CA LEU A 153 2.50 -28.23 -23.67
C LEU A 153 3.41 -27.15 -24.24
N HIS A 154 3.57 -27.14 -25.56
CA HIS A 154 4.32 -26.11 -26.27
C HIS A 154 3.33 -25.03 -26.74
N ILE A 155 3.30 -23.88 -26.06
CA ILE A 155 2.36 -22.78 -26.36
C ILE A 155 3.10 -21.56 -26.93
N VAL A 156 4.26 -21.19 -26.38
CA VAL A 156 5.12 -20.09 -26.85
C VAL A 156 6.14 -20.64 -27.83
N TYR A 157 6.26 -20.05 -29.02
CA TYR A 157 7.01 -20.59 -30.15
C TYR A 157 8.25 -19.78 -30.53
N THR A 158 8.26 -18.48 -30.23
CA THR A 158 9.32 -17.58 -30.68
C THR A 158 9.84 -16.71 -29.54
N GLN A 159 11.05 -16.20 -29.71
CA GLN A 159 11.66 -15.28 -28.74
C GLN A 159 10.86 -13.97 -28.63
N ASP A 160 10.19 -13.52 -29.69
CA ASP A 160 9.32 -12.35 -29.61
C ASP A 160 8.11 -12.61 -28.71
N GLU A 161 7.53 -13.81 -28.79
CA GLU A 161 6.44 -14.21 -27.90
C GLU A 161 6.93 -14.33 -26.43
N VAL A 162 8.19 -14.71 -26.19
CA VAL A 162 8.81 -14.65 -24.85
C VAL A 162 8.85 -13.22 -24.33
N ASP A 163 9.32 -12.26 -25.14
CA ASP A 163 9.37 -10.84 -24.76
C ASP A 163 7.96 -10.27 -24.51
N VAL A 164 6.95 -10.72 -25.27
CA VAL A 164 5.54 -10.38 -25.01
C VAL A 164 5.12 -10.85 -23.63
N VAL A 165 5.35 -12.12 -23.28
CA VAL A 165 5.02 -12.66 -21.95
C VAL A 165 5.76 -11.91 -20.85
N GLN A 166 7.04 -11.59 -21.05
CA GLN A 166 7.82 -10.79 -20.11
C GLN A 166 7.22 -9.38 -19.90
N ASN A 167 6.69 -8.74 -20.94
CA ASN A 167 6.01 -7.44 -20.80
C ASN A 167 4.62 -7.56 -20.17
N LEU A 168 3.93 -8.69 -20.35
CA LEU A 168 2.68 -8.98 -19.63
C LEU A 168 2.93 -9.16 -18.13
N LEU A 169 4.07 -9.71 -17.73
CA LEU A 169 4.47 -9.70 -16.32
C LEU A 169 4.58 -8.27 -15.76
N PHE A 170 5.20 -7.33 -16.50
CA PHE A 170 5.28 -5.91 -16.10
C PHE A 170 3.92 -5.19 -16.11
N TYR A 171 2.98 -5.68 -16.93
CA TYR A 171 1.60 -5.23 -16.94
C TYR A 171 0.90 -5.61 -15.62
N THR A 172 1.12 -6.84 -15.14
CA THR A 172 0.47 -7.39 -13.93
C THR A 172 1.23 -7.15 -12.62
N GLU A 173 2.54 -6.89 -12.62
CA GLU A 173 3.33 -6.74 -11.38
C GLU A 173 2.85 -5.60 -10.47
N SER A 174 2.14 -4.62 -11.04
CA SER A 174 1.55 -3.51 -10.29
C SER A 174 0.12 -3.77 -9.80
N ALA A 175 -0.41 -5.00 -9.87
CA ALA A 175 -1.80 -5.30 -9.52
C ALA A 175 -2.16 -4.89 -8.08
N TYR A 176 -1.19 -4.95 -7.16
CA TYR A 176 -1.34 -4.53 -5.77
C TYR A 176 -1.71 -3.04 -5.58
N LYS A 177 -1.57 -2.22 -6.63
CA LYS A 177 -1.82 -0.77 -6.59
C LYS A 177 -2.66 -0.22 -7.73
N VAL A 178 -3.17 -1.09 -8.61
CA VAL A 178 -3.99 -0.68 -9.76
C VAL A 178 -5.42 -1.13 -9.52
N ALA A 179 -6.31 -0.14 -9.36
CA ALA A 179 -7.74 -0.39 -9.29
C ALA A 179 -8.26 -0.88 -10.65
N ASP A 180 -9.08 -1.93 -10.64
CA ASP A 180 -9.60 -2.58 -11.84
C ASP A 180 -11.12 -2.85 -11.72
N TYR A 181 -11.73 -3.40 -12.77
CA TYR A 181 -13.17 -3.73 -12.76
C TYR A 181 -13.48 -5.07 -12.10
N GLY A 182 -12.45 -5.80 -11.66
CA GLY A 182 -12.55 -7.13 -11.08
C GLY A 182 -13.15 -8.16 -12.03
N MET A 183 -13.27 -9.40 -11.52
CA MET A 183 -13.76 -10.52 -12.32
C MET A 183 -15.24 -10.42 -12.74
N TRP A 184 -15.99 -9.51 -12.15
CA TRP A 184 -17.40 -9.28 -12.46
C TRP A 184 -17.62 -8.09 -13.40
N GLU A 185 -16.53 -7.44 -13.86
CA GLU A 185 -16.56 -6.38 -14.88
C GLU A 185 -17.30 -5.10 -14.44
N ARG A 186 -17.47 -4.90 -13.13
CA ARG A 186 -18.27 -3.81 -12.54
C ARG A 186 -17.46 -2.78 -11.75
N GLY A 187 -16.26 -3.16 -11.31
CA GLY A 187 -15.48 -2.36 -10.37
C GLY A 187 -16.14 -2.39 -9.00
N ASP A 188 -16.49 -1.22 -8.47
CA ASP A 188 -17.17 -1.10 -7.20
C ASP A 188 -18.57 -1.73 -7.19
N LYS A 189 -19.06 -2.06 -6.00
CA LYS A 189 -20.36 -2.72 -5.80
C LYS A 189 -21.53 -1.94 -6.39
N THR A 190 -21.44 -0.60 -6.45
CA THR A 190 -22.49 0.26 -7.01
C THR A 190 -22.62 0.14 -8.51
N ASN A 191 -21.62 -0.47 -9.18
CA ASN A 191 -21.58 -0.64 -10.62
C ASN A 191 -21.84 0.70 -11.32
N GLN A 192 -21.02 1.72 -11.01
CA GLN A 192 -21.07 3.05 -11.65
C GLN A 192 -19.87 3.26 -12.60
N GLY A 193 -19.19 2.19 -12.98
CA GLY A 193 -17.97 2.25 -13.80
C GLY A 193 -16.75 2.75 -13.02
N ILE A 194 -16.75 2.64 -11.69
CA ILE A 194 -15.66 3.07 -10.83
C ILE A 194 -14.77 1.85 -10.53
N PRO A 195 -13.51 1.81 -11.00
CA PRO A 195 -12.60 0.71 -10.65
C PRO A 195 -12.22 0.77 -9.17
N GLU A 196 -11.94 -0.38 -8.57
CA GLU A 196 -11.44 -0.49 -7.19
C GLU A 196 -10.37 -1.58 -7.08
N LEU A 197 -9.64 -1.63 -5.96
CA LEU A 197 -8.72 -2.74 -5.71
C LEU A 197 -9.52 -4.00 -5.38
N ASN A 198 -9.45 -5.01 -6.24
CA ASN A 198 -10.11 -6.31 -6.05
C ASN A 198 -9.09 -7.37 -5.61
N ALA A 199 -9.33 -8.01 -4.46
CA ALA A 199 -8.44 -9.04 -3.92
C ALA A 199 -8.32 -10.25 -4.86
N SER A 200 -9.38 -10.63 -5.59
CA SER A 200 -9.32 -11.70 -6.59
C SER A 200 -8.31 -11.42 -7.72
N SER A 201 -8.26 -10.18 -8.22
CA SER A 201 -7.27 -9.74 -9.22
C SER A 201 -5.84 -9.78 -8.66
N ILE A 202 -5.64 -9.29 -7.43
CA ILE A 202 -4.32 -9.28 -6.78
C ILE A 202 -3.84 -10.72 -6.52
N GLY A 203 -4.72 -11.61 -6.04
CA GLY A 203 -4.42 -13.01 -5.77
C GLY A 203 -4.07 -13.77 -7.03
N MET A 204 -4.80 -13.56 -8.11
CA MET A 204 -4.49 -14.18 -9.39
C MET A 204 -3.18 -13.65 -9.97
N ALA A 205 -2.92 -12.34 -9.87
CA ALA A 205 -1.66 -11.74 -10.29
C ALA A 205 -0.46 -12.29 -9.51
N LYS A 206 -0.56 -12.36 -8.18
CA LYS A 206 0.46 -13.00 -7.33
C LYS A 206 0.77 -14.41 -7.81
N ALA A 207 -0.28 -15.21 -8.04
CA ALA A 207 -0.12 -16.58 -8.45
C ALA A 207 0.55 -16.73 -9.82
N ALA A 208 0.20 -15.86 -10.77
CA ALA A 208 0.82 -15.85 -12.08
C ALA A 208 2.29 -15.45 -12.03
N LEU A 209 2.61 -14.41 -11.25
CA LEU A 209 3.98 -13.91 -11.03
C LEU A 209 4.88 -15.00 -10.43
N GLU A 210 4.42 -15.67 -9.37
CA GLU A 210 5.14 -16.79 -8.75
C GLU A 210 5.25 -18.02 -9.67
N ALA A 211 4.24 -18.30 -10.49
CA ALA A 211 4.25 -19.45 -11.40
C ALA A 211 5.20 -19.26 -12.59
N LEU A 212 5.42 -18.01 -13.01
CA LEU A 212 6.26 -17.67 -14.15
C LEU A 212 7.70 -17.35 -13.76
N ASP A 213 7.99 -17.00 -12.50
CA ASP A 213 9.35 -16.67 -12.07
C ASP A 213 10.33 -17.82 -12.35
N ASP A 214 11.39 -17.51 -13.11
CA ASP A 214 12.40 -18.44 -13.61
C ASP A 214 11.84 -19.62 -14.46
N LEU A 215 10.63 -19.50 -15.02
CA LEU A 215 10.06 -20.50 -15.91
C LEU A 215 10.61 -20.37 -17.33
N ASN A 216 11.02 -21.49 -17.92
CA ASN A 216 11.35 -21.56 -19.33
C ASN A 216 10.09 -21.74 -20.20
N LEU A 217 9.75 -20.73 -21.00
CA LEU A 217 8.53 -20.72 -21.82
C LEU A 217 8.56 -21.70 -23.01
N PHE A 218 9.73 -22.21 -23.40
CA PHE A 218 9.84 -23.30 -24.37
C PHE A 218 9.85 -24.69 -23.70
N GLY A 219 9.61 -24.74 -22.39
CA GLY A 219 9.66 -25.96 -21.58
C GLY A 219 11.05 -26.59 -21.60
N ALA A 220 11.11 -27.92 -21.64
CA ALA A 220 12.35 -28.69 -21.60
C ALA A 220 13.30 -28.46 -22.80
N LYS A 221 12.84 -27.78 -23.86
CA LYS A 221 13.64 -27.51 -25.07
C LYS A 221 14.24 -26.10 -25.09
N GLY A 222 13.94 -25.26 -24.10
CA GLY A 222 14.38 -23.88 -24.08
C GLY A 222 15.79 -23.65 -23.55
N GLY A 223 16.34 -22.49 -23.89
CA GLY A 223 17.62 -22.00 -23.38
C GLY A 223 17.46 -20.87 -22.34
N PRO A 224 18.55 -20.27 -21.87
CA PRO A 224 18.51 -19.16 -20.91
C PRO A 224 17.79 -17.90 -21.41
N ASP A 225 17.67 -17.71 -22.73
CA ASP A 225 16.98 -16.57 -23.34
C ASP A 225 15.45 -16.70 -23.28
N SER A 226 14.92 -17.93 -23.14
CA SER A 226 13.48 -18.19 -23.07
C SER A 226 12.93 -18.27 -21.65
N VAL A 227 13.77 -17.92 -20.67
CA VAL A 227 13.40 -17.80 -19.25
C VAL A 227 12.86 -16.40 -18.98
N VAL A 228 11.72 -16.31 -18.31
CA VAL A 228 11.17 -15.02 -17.85
C VAL A 228 11.47 -14.82 -16.38
N HIS A 229 11.60 -13.56 -15.97
CA HIS A 229 11.99 -13.21 -14.60
C HIS A 229 10.99 -12.25 -13.96
N VAL A 230 10.77 -12.43 -12.66
CA VAL A 230 9.95 -11.58 -11.82
C VAL A 230 10.76 -11.12 -10.60
N LEU A 231 10.51 -9.91 -10.11
CA LEU A 231 11.14 -9.46 -8.88
C LEU A 231 10.35 -9.95 -7.67
N ALA A 232 11.06 -10.54 -6.71
CA ALA A 232 10.48 -11.05 -5.46
C ALA A 232 9.78 -9.95 -4.65
N ASP A 233 10.25 -8.70 -4.74
CA ASP A 233 9.60 -7.55 -4.10
C ASP A 233 8.16 -7.39 -4.60
N ASP A 234 7.92 -7.42 -5.91
CA ASP A 234 6.59 -7.25 -6.52
C ASP A 234 5.60 -8.35 -6.09
N ILE A 235 6.06 -9.60 -5.97
CA ILE A 235 5.27 -10.72 -5.43
C ILE A 235 4.90 -10.47 -3.96
N GLN A 236 5.87 -10.03 -3.16
CA GLN A 236 5.67 -9.78 -1.74
C GLN A 236 4.73 -8.60 -1.49
N HIS A 237 4.65 -7.61 -2.39
CA HIS A 237 3.61 -6.57 -2.29
C HIS A 237 2.23 -7.16 -2.42
N CYS A 238 1.97 -7.95 -3.47
CA CYS A 238 0.69 -8.61 -3.63
C CYS A 238 0.33 -9.45 -2.39
N GLN A 239 1.30 -10.19 -1.81
CA GLN A 239 1.09 -10.94 -0.56
C GLN A 239 0.68 -10.03 0.60
N SER A 240 1.39 -8.93 0.83
CA SER A 240 1.12 -8.02 1.94
C SER A 240 -0.26 -7.37 1.82
N ILE A 241 -0.67 -6.95 0.60
CA ILE A 241 -2.03 -6.45 0.37
C ILE A 241 -3.06 -7.53 0.67
N LEU A 242 -2.89 -8.75 0.13
CA LEU A 242 -3.85 -9.84 0.30
C LEU A 242 -4.03 -10.21 1.77
N SER A 243 -2.93 -10.31 2.52
CA SER A 243 -2.97 -10.57 3.96
C SER A 243 -3.72 -9.50 4.74
N SER A 244 -3.71 -8.25 4.27
CA SER A 244 -4.44 -7.16 4.94
C SER A 244 -5.87 -6.98 4.44
N MET A 245 -6.18 -7.38 3.21
CA MET A 245 -7.51 -7.23 2.64
C MET A 245 -8.46 -8.33 3.10
N LEU A 246 -8.02 -9.59 3.04
CA LEU A 246 -8.86 -10.74 3.34
C LEU A 246 -9.34 -10.73 4.81
N PRO A 247 -10.56 -11.22 5.08
CA PRO A 247 -11.49 -11.90 4.16
C PRO A 247 -12.28 -10.96 3.23
N ARG A 248 -12.09 -9.63 3.33
CA ARG A 248 -12.77 -8.68 2.44
C ARG A 248 -12.24 -8.76 1.02
N ALA A 249 -13.14 -8.61 0.05
CA ALA A 249 -12.79 -8.64 -1.36
C ALA A 249 -12.34 -7.28 -1.89
N SER A 250 -12.95 -6.19 -1.40
CA SER A 250 -12.62 -4.81 -1.76
C SER A 250 -13.13 -3.83 -0.71
N MET A 251 -13.03 -2.52 -1.00
CA MET A 251 -13.56 -1.46 -0.12
C MET A 251 -15.09 -1.46 -0.05
N SER A 252 -15.75 -1.80 -1.16
CA SER A 252 -17.21 -1.86 -1.27
C SER A 252 -17.77 -3.28 -1.13
N LYS A 253 -16.95 -4.33 -1.19
CA LYS A 253 -17.38 -5.73 -1.05
C LYS A 253 -16.77 -6.36 0.19
N GLU A 254 -17.60 -6.51 1.23
CA GLU A 254 -17.18 -7.12 2.49
C GLU A 254 -16.80 -8.61 2.35
N VAL A 255 -17.34 -9.31 1.36
CA VAL A 255 -16.98 -10.67 0.96
C VAL A 255 -17.40 -10.88 -0.51
N ASP A 256 -16.67 -11.74 -1.24
CA ASP A 256 -16.97 -12.11 -2.62
C ASP A 256 -16.62 -13.60 -2.84
N ALA A 257 -17.52 -14.36 -3.46
CA ALA A 257 -17.33 -15.80 -3.69
C ALA A 257 -16.20 -16.09 -4.71
N GLY A 258 -15.83 -15.11 -5.53
CA GLY A 258 -14.67 -15.14 -6.42
C GLY A 258 -13.34 -15.34 -5.69
N LEU A 259 -13.27 -15.02 -4.39
CA LEU A 259 -12.10 -15.28 -3.56
C LEU A 259 -11.75 -16.77 -3.43
N LEU A 260 -12.72 -17.68 -3.65
CA LEU A 260 -12.46 -19.13 -3.72
C LEU A 260 -11.38 -19.48 -4.76
N SER A 261 -11.32 -18.72 -5.85
CA SER A 261 -10.33 -18.93 -6.91
C SER A 261 -8.89 -18.60 -6.50
N ILE A 262 -8.70 -17.82 -5.43
CA ILE A 262 -7.38 -17.39 -4.96
C ILE A 262 -6.94 -18.05 -3.65
N ILE A 263 -7.87 -18.39 -2.75
CA ILE A 263 -7.54 -19.10 -1.51
C ILE A 263 -7.32 -20.59 -1.73
N SER A 264 -7.84 -21.13 -2.83
CA SER A 264 -7.74 -22.54 -3.23
C SER A 264 -7.39 -22.65 -4.72
N TYR A 265 -7.73 -23.76 -5.36
CA TYR A 265 -7.50 -23.96 -6.79
C TYR A 265 -8.25 -22.90 -7.63
N PRO A 266 -7.60 -22.27 -8.63
CA PRO A 266 -6.27 -22.61 -9.16
C PRO A 266 -5.09 -21.82 -8.57
N ALA A 267 -5.32 -20.71 -7.86
CA ALA A 267 -4.23 -19.77 -7.58
C ALA A 267 -3.39 -20.15 -6.35
N PHE A 268 -4.00 -20.67 -5.28
CA PHE A 268 -3.33 -20.92 -3.98
C PHE A 268 -2.46 -19.73 -3.51
N ALA A 269 -2.97 -18.51 -3.68
CA ALA A 269 -2.23 -17.28 -3.53
C ALA A 269 -1.95 -16.91 -2.06
N VAL A 270 -2.77 -17.41 -1.13
CA VAL A 270 -2.69 -17.08 0.30
C VAL A 270 -1.84 -18.10 1.04
N GLU A 271 -0.80 -17.62 1.73
CA GLU A 271 0.16 -18.46 2.47
C GLU A 271 -0.30 -18.79 3.91
N ASP A 272 -1.24 -18.02 4.47
CA ASP A 272 -1.74 -18.21 5.82
C ASP A 272 -3.01 -19.08 5.83
N MET A 273 -2.89 -20.28 6.39
CA MET A 273 -3.99 -21.25 6.46
C MET A 273 -5.14 -20.77 7.35
N GLU A 274 -4.87 -19.99 8.41
CA GLU A 274 -5.93 -19.44 9.26
C GLU A 274 -6.75 -18.43 8.45
N LEU A 275 -6.08 -17.56 7.70
CA LEU A 275 -6.73 -16.59 6.83
C LEU A 275 -7.52 -17.26 5.68
N VAL A 276 -7.00 -18.35 5.10
CA VAL A 276 -7.74 -19.18 4.13
C VAL A 276 -9.04 -19.71 4.73
N ASN A 277 -8.98 -20.27 5.94
CA ASN A 277 -10.15 -20.83 6.60
C ASN A 277 -11.18 -19.76 6.96
N ILE A 278 -10.75 -18.64 7.55
CA ILE A 278 -11.64 -17.50 7.87
C ILE A 278 -12.31 -16.97 6.61
N THR A 279 -11.56 -16.81 5.52
CA THR A 279 -12.12 -16.33 4.24
C THR A 279 -13.14 -17.31 3.68
N LYS A 280 -12.84 -18.62 3.71
CA LYS A 280 -13.78 -19.65 3.26
C LYS A 280 -15.05 -19.68 4.10
N GLU A 281 -14.93 -19.57 5.42
CA GLU A 281 -16.07 -19.56 6.36
C GLU A 281 -16.96 -18.32 6.14
N GLU A 282 -16.38 -17.14 5.93
CA GLU A 282 -17.14 -15.92 5.59
C GLU A 282 -17.90 -16.06 4.27
N ILE A 283 -17.29 -16.67 3.24
CA ILE A 283 -17.96 -16.94 1.97
C ILE A 283 -19.14 -17.90 2.16
N ILE A 284 -18.92 -19.03 2.83
CA ILE A 284 -19.96 -20.05 3.04
C ILE A 284 -21.08 -19.49 3.91
N SER A 285 -20.77 -18.85 5.03
CA SER A 285 -21.78 -18.36 5.99
C SER A 285 -22.65 -17.23 5.44
N LYS A 286 -22.09 -16.37 4.57
CA LYS A 286 -22.82 -15.19 4.06
C LYS A 286 -23.37 -15.33 2.65
N LEU A 287 -22.71 -16.10 1.79
CA LEU A 287 -23.04 -16.12 0.36
C LEU A 287 -23.65 -17.44 -0.10
N GLN A 288 -23.52 -18.54 0.66
CA GLN A 288 -24.09 -19.81 0.26
C GLN A 288 -25.62 -19.81 0.37
N GLY A 289 -26.28 -20.29 -0.69
CA GLY A 289 -27.72 -20.55 -0.75
C GLY A 289 -28.02 -22.01 -1.10
N ARG A 290 -29.24 -22.27 -1.57
CA ARG A 290 -29.74 -23.64 -1.87
C ARG A 290 -29.35 -24.16 -3.25
N TYR A 291 -28.82 -23.31 -4.12
CA TYR A 291 -28.48 -23.60 -5.52
C TYR A 291 -27.03 -23.19 -5.88
N GLY A 292 -26.25 -22.71 -4.92
CA GLY A 292 -24.89 -22.22 -5.16
C GLY A 292 -24.50 -21.14 -4.16
N CYS A 293 -23.58 -20.26 -4.54
CA CYS A 293 -23.31 -19.04 -3.77
C CYS A 293 -23.69 -17.79 -4.59
N CYS A 294 -24.14 -16.73 -3.92
CA CYS A 294 -24.20 -15.41 -4.51
C CYS A 294 -22.78 -14.90 -4.80
N ARG A 295 -22.60 -14.03 -5.81
CA ARG A 295 -21.27 -13.48 -6.12
C ARG A 295 -20.74 -12.62 -4.98
N PHE A 296 -21.58 -11.69 -4.51
CA PHE A 296 -21.38 -10.87 -3.31
C PHE A 296 -22.76 -10.37 -2.83
N LEU A 297 -22.84 -9.85 -1.60
CA LEU A 297 -24.10 -9.35 -1.03
C LEU A 297 -24.65 -8.17 -1.83
N ARG A 298 -25.98 -8.08 -1.99
CA ARG A 298 -26.70 -7.04 -2.76
C ARG A 298 -26.26 -6.93 -4.21
N ASP A 299 -25.88 -8.05 -4.80
CA ASP A 299 -25.60 -8.13 -6.23
C ASP A 299 -26.90 -8.23 -7.04
N GLY A 300 -27.20 -7.16 -7.79
CA GLY A 300 -28.40 -7.10 -8.64
C GLY A 300 -28.35 -7.93 -9.92
N HIS A 301 -27.24 -8.56 -10.30
CA HIS A 301 -27.13 -9.18 -11.62
C HIS A 301 -28.16 -10.28 -11.86
N LYS A 302 -28.96 -10.09 -12.92
CA LYS A 302 -30.08 -10.92 -13.37
C LYS A 302 -31.13 -11.18 -12.29
N THR A 303 -31.17 -10.34 -11.25
CA THR A 303 -32.27 -10.36 -10.28
C THR A 303 -33.53 -9.81 -10.94
N PRO A 304 -34.74 -10.19 -10.49
CA PRO A 304 -35.98 -9.70 -11.08
C PRO A 304 -36.22 -8.19 -10.97
N LYS A 305 -35.43 -7.50 -10.14
CA LYS A 305 -35.50 -6.05 -9.92
C LYS A 305 -34.42 -5.28 -10.69
N GLU A 306 -33.49 -5.95 -11.36
CA GLU A 306 -32.50 -5.29 -12.21
C GLU A 306 -33.15 -4.81 -13.51
N ASP A 307 -32.84 -3.58 -13.93
CA ASP A 307 -33.19 -3.10 -15.26
C ASP A 307 -32.17 -3.63 -16.28
N PRO A 308 -32.55 -4.55 -17.18
CA PRO A 308 -31.63 -5.14 -18.14
C PRO A 308 -31.17 -4.17 -19.24
N ASN A 309 -31.82 -3.00 -19.38
CA ASN A 309 -31.50 -2.02 -20.42
C ASN A 309 -30.44 -1.01 -19.98
N ARG A 310 -30.00 -1.05 -18.72
CA ARG A 310 -29.06 -0.08 -18.16
C ARG A 310 -27.82 -0.77 -17.61
N LEU A 311 -26.65 -0.21 -17.93
CA LEU A 311 -25.37 -0.77 -17.51
C LEU A 311 -25.06 -0.51 -16.03
N TYR A 312 -25.47 0.66 -15.50
CA TYR A 312 -25.13 1.13 -14.17
C TYR A 312 -26.34 1.22 -13.26
N TYR A 313 -26.18 1.01 -11.95
CA TYR A 313 -27.27 1.09 -10.98
C TYR A 313 -27.56 2.52 -10.50
N GLU A 314 -28.77 2.75 -10.00
CA GLU A 314 -29.08 3.94 -9.19
C GLU A 314 -28.63 3.70 -7.74
N SER A 315 -28.22 4.77 -7.04
CA SER A 315 -27.59 4.64 -5.71
C SER A 315 -28.43 3.86 -4.69
N ALA A 316 -29.76 3.91 -4.77
CA ALA A 316 -30.65 3.24 -3.84
C ALA A 316 -31.05 1.79 -4.23
N GLU A 317 -30.71 1.33 -5.44
CA GLU A 317 -31.17 0.02 -5.95
C GLU A 317 -30.51 -1.16 -5.24
N LEU A 318 -29.31 -1.01 -4.68
CA LEU A 318 -28.60 -2.11 -4.02
C LEU A 318 -29.45 -2.77 -2.93
N LYS A 319 -30.22 -1.98 -2.16
CA LYS A 319 -31.12 -2.54 -1.14
C LYS A 319 -32.26 -3.37 -1.72
N LEU A 320 -32.70 -3.07 -2.94
CA LEU A 320 -33.73 -3.88 -3.61
C LEU A 320 -33.20 -5.27 -3.95
N PHE A 321 -31.90 -5.44 -4.12
CA PHE A 321 -31.31 -6.75 -4.42
C PHE A 321 -31.07 -7.62 -3.19
N GLU A 322 -31.17 -7.05 -1.99
CA GLU A 322 -30.94 -7.74 -0.73
C GLU A 322 -31.90 -8.94 -0.57
N ASN A 323 -31.34 -10.11 -0.30
CA ASN A 323 -32.01 -11.42 -0.15
C ASN A 323 -32.58 -12.04 -1.43
N ILE A 324 -32.52 -11.35 -2.58
CA ILE A 324 -32.98 -11.89 -3.88
C ILE A 324 -31.83 -12.08 -4.87
N GLU A 325 -30.58 -11.94 -4.42
CA GLU A 325 -29.38 -12.08 -5.23
C GLU A 325 -29.35 -13.45 -5.90
N CYS A 326 -28.89 -13.52 -7.16
CA CYS A 326 -28.81 -14.78 -7.90
C CYS A 326 -27.76 -15.72 -7.31
N GLU A 327 -28.08 -17.01 -7.24
CA GLU A 327 -27.20 -18.04 -6.72
C GLU A 327 -26.48 -18.76 -7.88
N TRP A 328 -25.15 -18.89 -7.80
CA TRP A 328 -24.31 -19.44 -8.86
C TRP A 328 -23.78 -20.82 -8.48
N PRO A 329 -24.20 -21.89 -9.19
CA PRO A 329 -23.70 -23.25 -8.97
C PRO A 329 -22.18 -23.39 -9.20
N LEU A 330 -21.58 -22.46 -9.94
CA LEU A 330 -20.14 -22.38 -10.19
C LEU A 330 -19.32 -22.52 -8.90
N PHE A 331 -19.73 -21.88 -7.80
CA PHE A 331 -18.93 -21.85 -6.58
C PHE A 331 -18.87 -23.20 -5.85
N TRP A 332 -19.88 -24.06 -6.01
CA TRP A 332 -19.81 -25.44 -5.53
C TRP A 332 -18.78 -26.26 -6.30
N THR A 333 -18.48 -25.94 -7.57
CA THR A 333 -17.37 -26.59 -8.29
C THR A 333 -16.01 -26.22 -7.71
N TYR A 334 -15.85 -24.97 -7.24
CA TYR A 334 -14.66 -24.56 -6.48
C TYR A 334 -14.56 -25.29 -5.15
N LEU A 335 -15.66 -25.46 -4.41
CA LEU A 335 -15.67 -26.18 -3.14
C LEU A 335 -15.41 -27.68 -3.30
N ILE A 336 -15.82 -28.29 -4.42
CA ILE A 336 -15.41 -29.66 -4.76
C ILE A 336 -13.90 -29.73 -4.96
N LEU A 337 -13.33 -28.82 -5.75
CA LEU A 337 -11.88 -28.79 -5.98
C LEU A 337 -11.12 -28.54 -4.69
N ASP A 338 -11.58 -27.60 -3.86
CA ASP A 338 -11.04 -27.35 -2.52
C ASP A 338 -11.01 -28.63 -1.69
N GLY A 339 -12.14 -29.35 -1.60
CA GLY A 339 -12.25 -30.61 -0.89
C GLY A 339 -11.27 -31.67 -1.38
N ILE A 340 -11.02 -31.73 -2.69
CA ILE A 340 -10.01 -32.62 -3.28
C ILE A 340 -8.59 -32.24 -2.83
N PHE A 341 -8.22 -30.95 -2.88
CA PHE A 341 -6.88 -30.49 -2.55
C PHE A 341 -6.56 -30.56 -1.04
N ILE A 342 -7.57 -30.39 -0.18
CA ILE A 342 -7.41 -30.56 1.28
C ILE A 342 -7.67 -31.99 1.75
N ASN A 343 -7.95 -32.91 0.82
CA ASN A 343 -8.25 -34.32 1.09
C ASN A 343 -9.45 -34.53 2.05
N SER A 344 -10.54 -33.80 1.82
CA SER A 344 -11.83 -33.96 2.51
C SER A 344 -12.86 -34.62 1.57
N PRO A 345 -13.00 -35.96 1.59
CA PRO A 345 -13.96 -36.66 0.74
C PRO A 345 -15.41 -36.35 1.11
N GLU A 346 -15.70 -36.00 2.37
CA GLU A 346 -17.04 -35.62 2.82
C GLU A 346 -17.51 -34.34 2.13
N GLN A 347 -16.66 -33.29 2.11
CA GLN A 347 -16.93 -32.03 1.40
C GLN A 347 -17.16 -32.28 -0.10
N VAL A 348 -16.33 -33.12 -0.71
CA VAL A 348 -16.46 -33.47 -2.14
C VAL A 348 -17.81 -34.11 -2.41
N GLN A 349 -18.23 -35.08 -1.58
CA GLN A 349 -19.48 -35.79 -1.77
C GLN A 349 -20.69 -34.88 -1.56
N GLU A 350 -20.68 -34.05 -0.51
CA GLU A 350 -21.74 -33.08 -0.20
C GLU A 350 -22.04 -32.16 -1.40
N TYR A 351 -21.02 -31.48 -1.93
CA TYR A 351 -21.22 -30.54 -3.04
C TYR A 351 -21.48 -31.25 -4.38
N ARG A 352 -21.00 -32.48 -4.57
CA ARG A 352 -21.38 -33.28 -5.76
C ARG A 352 -22.85 -33.63 -5.73
N GLU A 353 -23.37 -34.12 -4.61
CA GLU A 353 -24.79 -34.42 -4.45
C GLU A 353 -25.67 -33.18 -4.62
N ALA A 354 -25.26 -32.06 -4.04
CA ALA A 354 -25.93 -30.78 -4.20
C ALA A 354 -26.00 -30.34 -5.68
N LEU A 355 -24.87 -30.39 -6.41
CA LEU A 355 -24.84 -30.09 -7.84
C LEU A 355 -25.72 -31.04 -8.65
N GLU A 356 -25.67 -32.34 -8.37
CA GLU A 356 -26.49 -33.33 -9.08
C GLU A 356 -28.00 -33.08 -8.93
N GLY A 357 -28.43 -32.52 -7.79
CA GLY A 357 -29.81 -32.13 -7.53
C GLY A 357 -30.31 -30.98 -8.39
N ILE A 358 -29.41 -30.09 -8.84
CA ILE A 358 -29.76 -28.86 -9.56
C ILE A 358 -29.28 -28.83 -11.03
N MET A 359 -28.52 -29.79 -11.51
CA MET A 359 -28.10 -29.79 -12.92
C MET A 359 -29.26 -30.08 -13.89
N ILE A 360 -29.26 -29.41 -15.04
CA ILE A 360 -30.29 -29.57 -16.07
C ILE A 360 -30.00 -30.82 -16.90
N LYS A 361 -30.93 -31.78 -16.92
CA LYS A 361 -30.80 -33.04 -17.67
C LYS A 361 -31.30 -32.89 -19.10
N GLN A 362 -30.43 -33.06 -20.09
CA GLN A 362 -30.81 -33.11 -21.50
C GLN A 362 -31.41 -34.47 -21.90
N LYS A 363 -32.13 -34.50 -23.02
CA LYS A 363 -32.75 -35.71 -23.59
C LYS A 363 -31.73 -36.81 -23.94
N ASP A 364 -30.50 -36.43 -24.25
CA ASP A 364 -29.39 -37.34 -24.55
C ASP A 364 -28.60 -37.77 -23.29
N GLY A 365 -29.10 -37.42 -22.10
CA GLY A 365 -28.51 -37.80 -20.81
C GLY A 365 -27.35 -36.91 -20.34
N VAL A 366 -26.95 -35.88 -21.11
CA VAL A 366 -25.93 -34.92 -20.67
C VAL A 366 -26.52 -34.01 -19.58
N ARG A 367 -25.75 -33.80 -18.51
CA ARG A 367 -26.11 -32.87 -17.44
C ARG A 367 -25.40 -31.54 -17.67
N LEU A 368 -26.16 -30.45 -17.68
CA LEU A 368 -25.67 -29.10 -17.90
C LEU A 368 -25.71 -28.29 -16.62
N LEU A 369 -24.62 -27.58 -16.35
CA LEU A 369 -24.53 -26.59 -15.28
C LEU A 369 -24.97 -25.22 -15.82
N PRO A 370 -26.09 -24.63 -15.33
CA PRO A 370 -26.49 -23.29 -15.72
C PRO A 370 -25.57 -22.22 -15.11
N GLU A 371 -25.65 -20.99 -15.62
CA GLU A 371 -24.94 -19.83 -15.10
C GLU A 371 -25.38 -19.50 -13.68
N LEU A 372 -26.69 -19.38 -13.45
CA LEU A 372 -27.25 -19.03 -12.15
C LEU A 372 -28.71 -19.46 -11.96
N TYR A 373 -29.19 -19.31 -10.73
CA TYR A 373 -30.57 -19.50 -10.28
C TYR A 373 -31.16 -18.20 -9.73
N SER A 374 -32.26 -17.74 -10.32
CA SER A 374 -32.93 -16.48 -9.98
C SER A 374 -34.31 -16.71 -9.36
N VAL A 375 -34.75 -15.79 -8.50
CA VAL A 375 -36.10 -15.79 -7.93
C VAL A 375 -37.11 -15.53 -9.05
N PRO A 376 -38.25 -16.25 -9.12
CA PRO A 376 -39.31 -15.93 -10.07
C PRO A 376 -39.85 -14.50 -9.87
N PRO A 377 -40.06 -13.69 -10.93
CA PRO A 377 -40.52 -12.31 -10.78
C PRO A 377 -41.83 -12.12 -10.00
N ASP A 378 -42.72 -13.11 -10.07
CA ASP A 378 -44.00 -13.16 -9.37
C ASP A 378 -43.91 -13.52 -7.88
N LYS A 379 -42.73 -13.97 -7.41
CA LYS A 379 -42.50 -14.43 -6.03
C LYS A 379 -41.49 -13.59 -5.25
N VAL A 380 -41.09 -12.44 -5.78
CA VAL A 380 -40.10 -11.56 -5.13
C VAL A 380 -40.58 -11.08 -3.75
N ASP A 381 -41.85 -10.72 -3.64
CA ASP A 381 -42.41 -10.23 -2.37
C ASP A 381 -42.46 -11.33 -1.30
N GLU A 382 -42.67 -12.60 -1.71
CA GLU A 382 -42.61 -13.77 -0.82
C GLU A 382 -41.20 -13.98 -0.27
N GLU A 383 -40.19 -13.89 -1.15
CA GLU A 383 -38.78 -14.03 -0.77
C GLU A 383 -38.30 -12.90 0.17
N TYR A 384 -38.77 -11.66 -0.01
CA TYR A 384 -38.45 -10.58 0.94
C TYR A 384 -39.02 -10.83 2.35
N VAL A 385 -40.21 -11.42 2.44
CA VAL A 385 -40.85 -11.71 3.74
C VAL A 385 -40.15 -12.90 4.42
N ASN A 386 -39.81 -13.93 3.65
CA ASN A 386 -39.13 -15.13 4.15
C ASN A 386 -37.92 -15.47 3.26
N PRO A 387 -36.75 -14.87 3.52
CA PRO A 387 -35.54 -15.09 2.72
C PRO A 387 -35.17 -16.57 2.59
N HIS A 388 -34.65 -16.95 1.42
CA HIS A 388 -34.16 -18.28 1.06
C HIS A 388 -35.23 -19.39 1.01
N THR A 389 -36.52 -19.04 0.92
CA THR A 389 -37.61 -20.03 0.92
C THR A 389 -38.18 -20.31 -0.46
N VAL A 390 -38.15 -19.34 -1.38
CA VAL A 390 -38.72 -19.46 -2.73
C VAL A 390 -37.86 -20.36 -3.62
N GLU A 391 -38.49 -21.31 -4.32
CA GLU A 391 -37.81 -22.11 -5.35
C GLU A 391 -37.36 -21.23 -6.53
N ARG A 392 -36.08 -21.35 -6.89
CA ARG A 392 -35.45 -20.53 -7.94
C ARG A 392 -35.46 -21.24 -9.29
N ILE A 393 -35.45 -20.44 -10.36
CA ILE A 393 -35.44 -20.92 -11.75
C ILE A 393 -34.06 -20.73 -12.39
N PRO A 394 -33.59 -21.67 -13.22
CA PRO A 394 -32.31 -21.53 -13.91
C PRO A 394 -32.40 -20.41 -14.95
N MET A 395 -31.40 -19.55 -14.99
CA MET A 395 -31.32 -18.41 -15.91
C MET A 395 -29.90 -18.24 -16.46
N GLY A 396 -29.80 -17.48 -17.55
CA GLY A 396 -28.52 -17.18 -18.19
C GLY A 396 -27.96 -18.31 -19.07
N LYS A 397 -26.63 -18.36 -19.20
CA LYS A 397 -25.94 -19.31 -20.09
C LYS A 397 -26.16 -20.75 -19.61
N CYS A 398 -26.53 -21.66 -20.52
CA CYS A 398 -26.66 -23.09 -20.21
C CYS A 398 -26.11 -23.98 -21.35
N PRO A 399 -24.99 -24.69 -21.15
CA PRO A 399 -24.16 -24.66 -19.94
C PRO A 399 -23.37 -23.34 -19.83
N LEU A 400 -23.07 -22.93 -18.61
CA LEU A 400 -21.94 -22.04 -18.35
C LEU A 400 -20.65 -22.85 -18.55
N LYS A 401 -19.93 -22.61 -19.66
CA LYS A 401 -18.75 -23.42 -20.04
C LYS A 401 -17.66 -23.43 -18.98
N TRP A 402 -17.45 -22.30 -18.28
CA TRP A 402 -16.55 -22.21 -17.13
C TRP A 402 -16.91 -23.23 -16.04
N GLY A 403 -18.12 -23.16 -15.49
CA GLY A 403 -18.54 -24.07 -14.42
C GLY A 403 -18.64 -25.53 -14.89
N GLN A 404 -19.10 -25.76 -16.13
CA GLN A 404 -19.12 -27.10 -16.73
C GLN A 404 -17.72 -27.71 -16.81
N SER A 405 -16.71 -26.91 -17.17
CA SER A 405 -15.31 -27.32 -17.25
C SER A 405 -14.76 -27.69 -15.87
N LEU A 406 -14.96 -26.85 -14.86
CA LEU A 406 -14.51 -27.13 -13.49
C LEU A 406 -15.20 -28.36 -12.89
N TYR A 407 -16.49 -28.57 -13.18
CA TYR A 407 -17.20 -29.79 -12.78
C TYR A 407 -16.58 -31.05 -13.40
N VAL A 408 -16.28 -31.04 -14.70
CA VAL A 408 -15.63 -32.18 -15.37
C VAL A 408 -14.23 -32.44 -14.78
N LEU A 409 -13.44 -31.39 -14.58
CA LEU A 409 -12.12 -31.46 -13.93
C LEU A 409 -12.22 -32.08 -12.52
N GLY A 410 -13.14 -31.57 -11.69
CA GLY A 410 -13.38 -32.07 -10.34
C GLY A 410 -13.76 -33.54 -10.32
N ASN A 411 -14.59 -34.01 -11.27
CA ASN A 411 -14.94 -35.42 -11.36
C ASN A 411 -13.77 -36.30 -11.82
N LEU A 412 -12.94 -35.85 -12.78
CA LEU A 412 -11.75 -36.59 -13.21
C LEU A 412 -10.76 -36.80 -12.04
N LEU A 413 -10.60 -35.78 -11.19
CA LEU A 413 -9.79 -35.85 -9.98
C LEU A 413 -10.44 -36.74 -8.90
N ALA A 414 -11.73 -36.55 -8.61
CA ALA A 414 -12.44 -37.31 -7.59
C ALA A 414 -12.54 -38.81 -7.91
N GLU A 415 -12.61 -39.17 -9.20
CA GLU A 415 -12.60 -40.57 -9.65
C GLU A 415 -11.17 -41.16 -9.79
N GLY A 416 -10.13 -40.38 -9.49
CA GLY A 416 -8.74 -40.86 -9.49
C GLY A 416 -8.10 -41.00 -10.87
N PHE A 417 -8.74 -40.48 -11.95
CA PHE A 417 -8.11 -40.45 -13.27
C PHE A 417 -6.89 -39.51 -13.29
N LEU A 418 -6.92 -38.48 -12.46
CA LEU A 418 -5.83 -37.53 -12.25
C LEU A 418 -5.51 -37.41 -10.76
N ALA A 419 -4.25 -37.17 -10.45
CA ALA A 419 -3.81 -36.70 -9.14
C ALA A 419 -3.74 -35.17 -9.11
N PRO A 420 -3.92 -34.51 -7.96
CA PRO A 420 -3.85 -33.05 -7.85
C PRO A 420 -2.56 -32.43 -8.41
N GLY A 421 -1.42 -33.11 -8.25
CA GLY A 421 -0.14 -32.64 -8.78
C GLY A 421 -0.01 -32.65 -10.32
N GLU A 422 -0.89 -33.35 -11.04
CA GLU A 422 -0.88 -33.37 -12.51
C GLU A 422 -1.52 -32.11 -13.10
N VAL A 423 -2.45 -31.47 -12.38
CA VAL A 423 -3.12 -30.22 -12.76
C VAL A 423 -2.54 -28.99 -12.05
N ASP A 424 -1.59 -29.22 -11.13
CA ASP A 424 -0.74 -28.22 -10.47
C ASP A 424 0.73 -28.69 -10.48
N PRO A 425 1.37 -28.84 -11.67
CA PRO A 425 2.76 -29.28 -11.80
C PRO A 425 3.77 -28.34 -11.13
N LEU A 426 3.42 -27.06 -10.95
CA LEU A 426 4.25 -26.07 -10.25
C LEU A 426 4.10 -26.10 -8.71
N ASN A 427 3.30 -27.04 -8.19
CA ASN A 427 3.14 -27.31 -6.75
C ASN A 427 2.69 -26.12 -5.91
N ARG A 428 1.86 -25.25 -6.47
CA ARG A 428 1.33 -24.07 -5.78
C ARG A 428 0.47 -24.41 -4.58
N ARG A 429 -0.19 -25.59 -4.59
CA ARG A 429 -0.99 -26.08 -3.45
C ARG A 429 -0.24 -26.17 -2.12
N PHE A 430 1.09 -26.12 -2.14
CA PHE A 430 1.93 -26.15 -0.94
C PHE A 430 2.31 -24.75 -0.42
N SER A 431 1.67 -23.68 -0.91
CA SER A 431 1.93 -22.31 -0.45
C SER A 431 1.68 -22.09 1.04
N THR A 432 0.77 -22.87 1.65
CA THR A 432 0.44 -22.81 3.09
C THR A 432 1.32 -23.69 3.97
N ILE A 433 2.25 -24.47 3.39
CA ILE A 433 3.16 -25.29 4.18
C ILE A 433 4.15 -24.38 4.91
N PRO A 434 4.27 -24.48 6.25
CA PRO A 434 5.25 -23.71 7.01
C PRO A 434 6.67 -23.93 6.48
N LYS A 435 7.34 -22.83 6.14
CA LYS A 435 8.74 -22.85 5.72
C LYS A 435 9.68 -22.78 6.93
N PRO A 436 10.91 -23.33 6.83
CA PRO A 436 11.86 -23.30 7.92
C PRO A 436 12.30 -21.86 8.27
N ASP A 437 12.76 -21.68 9.51
CA ASP A 437 13.32 -20.40 9.98
C ASP A 437 14.43 -19.90 9.05
N VAL A 438 14.31 -18.64 8.61
CA VAL A 438 15.28 -17.99 7.74
C VAL A 438 16.41 -17.39 8.58
N VAL A 439 17.65 -17.76 8.25
CA VAL A 439 18.86 -17.11 8.77
C VAL A 439 19.33 -16.09 7.74
N VAL A 440 19.42 -14.82 8.15
CA VAL A 440 19.90 -13.73 7.29
C VAL A 440 21.41 -13.61 7.40
N GLN A 441 22.10 -13.66 6.26
CA GLN A 441 23.54 -13.52 6.17
C GLN A 441 23.88 -12.04 5.99
N VAL A 442 24.84 -11.53 6.77
CA VAL A 442 25.25 -10.12 6.70
C VAL A 442 26.76 -10.05 6.52
N SER A 443 27.20 -9.53 5.38
CA SER A 443 28.61 -9.26 5.11
C SER A 443 28.90 -7.78 5.32
N ILE A 444 29.71 -7.47 6.33
CA ILE A 444 30.11 -6.10 6.66
C ILE A 444 31.39 -5.79 5.88
N LEU A 445 31.39 -4.69 5.13
CA LEU A 445 32.55 -4.27 4.32
C LEU A 445 33.05 -2.90 4.78
N ALA A 446 34.36 -2.67 4.69
CA ALA A 446 34.93 -1.35 4.88
C ALA A 446 35.03 -0.61 3.54
N GLU A 447 34.66 0.67 3.51
CA GLU A 447 34.83 1.53 2.34
C GLU A 447 36.32 1.69 1.96
N ASN A 448 37.20 1.80 2.95
CA ASN A 448 38.64 1.97 2.78
C ASN A 448 39.44 1.26 3.89
N GLU A 449 40.77 1.25 3.77
CA GLU A 449 41.68 0.60 4.75
C GLU A 449 41.66 1.28 6.12
N ASP A 450 41.41 2.59 6.19
CA ASP A 450 41.34 3.32 7.46
C ASP A 450 40.13 2.87 8.30
N ILE A 451 38.95 2.77 7.67
CA ILE A 451 37.73 2.25 8.28
C ILE A 451 37.90 0.76 8.65
N LYS A 452 38.59 -0.02 7.83
CA LYS A 452 38.93 -1.41 8.14
C LYS A 452 39.76 -1.50 9.42
N ALA A 453 40.78 -0.66 9.57
CA ALA A 453 41.60 -0.61 10.78
C ALA A 453 40.77 -0.22 12.02
N LEU A 454 39.83 0.72 11.88
CA LEU A 454 38.90 1.11 12.96
C LEU A 454 37.95 -0.04 13.36
N LEU A 455 37.41 -0.77 12.40
CA LEU A 455 36.56 -1.94 12.65
C LEU A 455 37.36 -3.06 13.34
N GLN A 456 38.59 -3.33 12.88
CA GLN A 456 39.48 -4.31 13.50
C GLN A 456 39.87 -3.95 14.93
N LYS A 457 40.17 -2.67 15.20
CA LYS A 457 40.42 -2.15 16.57
C LYS A 457 39.25 -2.44 17.51
N ASN A 458 38.02 -2.46 16.97
CA ASN A 458 36.79 -2.73 17.70
C ASN A 458 36.38 -4.22 17.73
N GLY A 459 37.24 -5.13 17.25
CA GLY A 459 37.00 -6.58 17.26
C GLY A 459 36.13 -7.10 16.11
N ILE A 460 36.00 -6.32 15.03
CA ILE A 460 35.18 -6.67 13.87
C ILE A 460 36.10 -6.89 12.66
N ASP A 461 36.32 -8.16 12.29
CA ASP A 461 37.12 -8.51 11.11
C ASP A 461 36.29 -8.35 9.83
N VAL A 462 36.79 -7.55 8.88
CA VAL A 462 36.09 -7.18 7.65
C VAL A 462 37.06 -7.08 6.48
N GLU A 463 36.50 -7.16 5.27
CA GLU A 463 37.20 -6.96 4.02
C GLU A 463 36.85 -5.58 3.44
N THR A 464 37.77 -4.97 2.68
CA THR A 464 37.42 -3.78 1.90
C THR A 464 36.64 -4.18 0.65
N VAL A 465 35.92 -3.23 0.04
CA VAL A 465 35.28 -3.42 -1.27
C VAL A 465 36.29 -3.87 -2.36
N ALA A 466 37.57 -3.52 -2.22
CA ALA A 466 38.63 -3.93 -3.13
C ALA A 466 39.14 -5.36 -2.87
N ASP A 467 39.10 -5.83 -1.62
CA ASP A 467 39.63 -7.14 -1.21
C ASP A 467 38.77 -8.31 -1.72
N ILE A 468 37.46 -8.11 -1.87
CA ILE A 468 36.48 -9.18 -2.18
C ILE A 468 36.42 -9.60 -3.66
N HIS A 469 37.35 -9.13 -4.50
CA HIS A 469 37.43 -9.54 -5.91
C HIS A 469 37.61 -11.08 -6.02
N PRO A 470 36.88 -11.79 -6.91
CA PRO A 470 36.16 -11.32 -8.10
C PRO A 470 34.72 -10.83 -7.89
N ILE A 471 34.20 -10.85 -6.65
CA ILE A 471 32.85 -10.36 -6.37
C ILE A 471 32.84 -8.83 -6.46
N ARG A 472 31.88 -8.28 -7.20
CA ARG A 472 31.74 -6.82 -7.39
C ARG A 472 30.55 -6.30 -6.61
N VAL A 473 30.78 -5.32 -5.76
CA VAL A 473 29.70 -4.63 -5.03
C VAL A 473 29.28 -3.39 -5.80
N GLN A 474 27.98 -3.20 -5.95
CA GLN A 474 27.38 -2.06 -6.65
C GLN A 474 26.16 -1.52 -5.88
N PRO A 475 25.79 -0.24 -6.04
CA PRO A 475 24.55 0.26 -5.44
C PRO A 475 23.31 -0.28 -6.16
N SER A 476 22.19 -0.42 -5.44
CA SER A 476 20.91 -0.97 -5.94
C SER A 476 20.39 -0.29 -7.22
N ARG A 477 20.69 1.00 -7.43
CA ARG A 477 20.34 1.75 -8.65
C ARG A 477 20.91 1.12 -9.93
N VAL A 478 22.09 0.50 -9.85
CA VAL A 478 22.71 -0.19 -11.00
C VAL A 478 21.89 -1.41 -11.37
N LEU A 479 21.42 -2.18 -10.38
CA LEU A 479 20.52 -3.30 -10.59
C LEU A 479 19.20 -2.85 -11.22
N SER A 480 18.65 -1.71 -10.78
CA SER A 480 17.43 -1.12 -11.37
C SER A 480 17.61 -0.80 -12.86
N HIS A 481 18.76 -0.26 -13.24
CA HIS A 481 19.10 -0.02 -14.65
C HIS A 481 19.32 -1.29 -15.47
N ILE A 482 19.88 -2.34 -14.85
CA ILE A 482 20.02 -3.66 -15.47
C ILE A 482 18.63 -4.24 -15.81
N TYR A 483 17.72 -4.29 -14.85
CA TYR A 483 16.38 -4.82 -15.05
C TYR A 483 15.53 -3.97 -16.00
N ALA A 484 15.81 -2.67 -16.15
CA ALA A 484 15.16 -1.82 -17.15
C ALA A 484 15.43 -2.23 -18.62
N ARG A 485 16.32 -3.22 -18.84
CA ARG A 485 16.58 -3.84 -20.16
C ARG A 485 15.76 -5.11 -20.41
N LEU A 486 15.26 -5.75 -19.35
CA LEU A 486 14.52 -6.99 -19.45
C LEU A 486 13.24 -6.78 -20.27
N GLY A 487 12.97 -7.67 -21.23
CA GLY A 487 11.80 -7.64 -22.10
C GLY A 487 11.83 -6.57 -23.21
N ARG A 488 12.99 -6.01 -23.56
CA ARG A 488 13.09 -5.08 -24.71
C ARG A 488 12.89 -5.81 -26.03
N ASN A 489 12.01 -5.28 -26.88
CA ASN A 489 11.79 -5.81 -28.22
C ASN A 489 11.44 -4.68 -29.21
N GLU A 490 12.41 -4.28 -30.03
CA GLU A 490 12.25 -3.19 -31.00
C GLU A 490 11.23 -3.49 -32.10
N ARG A 491 11.11 -4.76 -32.53
CA ARG A 491 10.17 -5.18 -33.57
C ARG A 491 8.72 -5.01 -33.15
N LEU A 492 8.46 -5.15 -31.84
CA LEU A 492 7.14 -4.99 -31.24
C LEU A 492 6.94 -3.64 -30.54
N GLY A 493 7.93 -2.74 -30.59
CA GLY A 493 7.87 -1.44 -29.92
C GLY A 493 7.92 -1.49 -28.39
N LEU A 494 8.46 -2.56 -27.80
CA LEU A 494 8.50 -2.78 -26.36
C LEU A 494 9.80 -2.26 -25.75
N THR A 495 9.70 -1.33 -24.80
CA THR A 495 10.88 -0.69 -24.16
C THR A 495 11.47 -1.48 -22.98
N GLY A 496 10.86 -2.62 -22.63
CA GLY A 496 11.23 -3.43 -21.47
C GLY A 496 10.64 -2.95 -20.15
N ARG A 497 11.22 -3.37 -19.02
CA ARG A 497 10.73 -2.98 -17.69
C ARG A 497 10.91 -1.46 -17.48
N PRO A 498 9.88 -0.73 -17.00
CA PRO A 498 10.04 0.65 -16.58
C PRO A 498 11.12 0.76 -15.50
N TYR A 499 11.86 1.87 -15.48
CA TYR A 499 12.81 2.11 -14.40
C TYR A 499 12.06 2.19 -13.07
N ARG A 500 12.25 1.17 -12.24
CA ARG A 500 11.68 1.06 -10.90
C ARG A 500 12.74 0.51 -9.98
N ARG A 501 12.74 1.00 -8.76
CA ARG A 501 13.66 0.59 -7.70
C ARG A 501 13.46 -0.88 -7.36
N ILE A 502 14.51 -1.45 -6.78
CA ILE A 502 14.54 -2.86 -6.37
C ILE A 502 14.71 -2.85 -4.86
N GLY A 503 13.77 -3.51 -4.19
CA GLY A 503 13.70 -3.55 -2.74
C GLY A 503 14.70 -4.53 -2.14
N VAL A 504 14.62 -4.69 -0.82
CA VAL A 504 15.57 -5.48 -0.05
C VAL A 504 15.55 -6.97 -0.43
N LEU A 505 14.43 -7.51 -0.92
CA LEU A 505 14.38 -8.91 -1.37
C LEU A 505 15.22 -9.09 -2.63
N GLY A 506 15.17 -8.13 -3.56
CA GLY A 506 15.99 -8.12 -4.75
C GLY A 506 17.46 -7.82 -4.46
N THR A 507 17.80 -6.89 -3.56
CA THR A 507 19.21 -6.55 -3.29
C THR A 507 19.95 -7.61 -2.45
N SER A 508 19.24 -8.42 -1.67
CA SER A 508 19.83 -9.43 -0.77
C SER A 508 20.16 -10.76 -1.46
N LYS A 509 20.49 -10.71 -2.76
CA LYS A 509 20.88 -11.84 -3.60
C LYS A 509 22.25 -11.58 -4.22
N LEU A 510 22.92 -12.67 -4.60
CA LEU A 510 24.05 -12.59 -5.51
C LEU A 510 23.55 -12.72 -6.95
N TYR A 511 24.13 -11.94 -7.85
CA TYR A 511 23.77 -11.93 -9.27
C TYR A 511 24.95 -12.36 -10.12
N ILE A 512 24.70 -13.29 -11.03
CA ILE A 512 25.71 -13.74 -12.00
C ILE A 512 25.39 -13.09 -13.34
N VAL A 513 26.35 -12.30 -13.84
CA VAL A 513 26.29 -11.64 -15.15
C VAL A 513 27.60 -11.96 -15.88
N ARG A 514 27.54 -12.65 -17.02
CA ARG A 514 28.72 -13.04 -17.82
C ARG A 514 29.85 -13.65 -16.97
N ASN A 515 29.51 -14.65 -16.15
CA ASN A 515 30.41 -15.33 -15.19
C ASN A 515 31.05 -14.45 -14.11
N THR A 516 30.60 -13.20 -13.93
CA THR A 516 31.03 -12.33 -12.84
C THR A 516 29.93 -12.24 -11.79
N ILE A 517 30.31 -12.34 -10.51
CA ILE A 517 29.37 -12.27 -9.38
C ILE A 517 29.24 -10.81 -8.94
N PHE A 518 28.02 -10.34 -8.81
CA PHE A 518 27.66 -9.03 -8.29
C PHE A 518 26.87 -9.19 -6.99
N SER A 519 27.15 -8.31 -6.03
CA SER A 519 26.32 -8.08 -4.86
C SER A 519 25.87 -6.62 -4.86
N PHE A 520 24.66 -6.36 -4.33
CA PHE A 520 24.10 -5.02 -4.29
C PHE A 520 23.88 -4.54 -2.87
N THR A 521 24.28 -3.30 -2.59
CA THR A 521 24.06 -2.70 -1.27
C THR A 521 22.58 -2.37 -1.07
N PRO A 522 22.06 -2.44 0.18
CA PRO A 522 20.75 -1.93 0.50
C PRO A 522 20.55 -0.49 0.03
N GLN A 523 19.33 -0.19 -0.38
CA GLN A 523 19.01 1.10 -0.99
C GLN A 523 19.16 2.26 0.00
N PHE A 524 18.82 2.06 1.27
CA PHE A 524 18.85 3.10 2.30
C PHE A 524 20.25 3.65 2.64
N ILE A 525 21.32 3.05 2.09
CA ILE A 525 22.71 3.50 2.28
C ILE A 525 23.16 4.47 1.17
N ASP A 526 22.37 4.65 0.10
CA ASP A 526 22.75 5.54 -1.00
C ASP A 526 22.56 7.03 -0.64
N HIS A 527 23.60 7.68 -0.10
CA HIS A 527 23.58 9.08 0.33
C HIS A 527 23.32 10.08 -0.82
N GLN A 528 23.47 9.66 -2.09
CA GLN A 528 23.35 10.55 -3.24
C GLN A 528 21.90 10.92 -3.57
N GLN A 529 20.92 10.24 -2.96
CA GLN A 529 19.52 10.37 -3.34
C GLN A 529 18.67 11.06 -2.27
N PHE A 530 18.83 10.72 -0.97
CA PHE A 530 18.06 11.37 0.11
C PHE A 530 18.80 11.37 1.46
N TYR A 531 18.53 12.35 2.33
CA TYR A 531 19.33 12.61 3.55
C TYR A 531 19.02 11.72 4.76
N LEU A 532 18.03 10.83 4.70
CA LEU A 532 17.72 9.93 5.83
C LEU A 532 18.95 9.10 6.26
N ALA A 533 19.81 8.78 5.29
CA ALA A 533 21.06 8.04 5.51
C ALA A 533 22.18 8.87 6.16
N LEU A 534 21.97 10.16 6.43
CA LEU A 534 22.93 10.97 7.20
C LEU A 534 22.76 10.77 8.72
N ASP A 535 21.62 10.23 9.15
CA ASP A 535 21.37 9.90 10.56
C ASP A 535 21.73 8.44 10.83
N ASN A 536 22.85 8.22 11.51
CA ASN A 536 23.35 6.89 11.88
C ASN A 536 22.33 6.05 12.66
N LYS A 537 21.50 6.68 13.51
CA LYS A 537 20.45 5.96 14.25
C LYS A 537 19.33 5.52 13.30
N MET A 538 19.00 6.33 12.30
CA MET A 538 18.04 5.96 11.27
C MET A 538 18.58 4.82 10.40
N ILE A 539 19.85 4.84 9.99
CA ILE A 539 20.48 3.73 9.24
C ILE A 539 20.34 2.41 10.00
N VAL A 540 20.71 2.40 11.29
CA VAL A 540 20.59 1.22 12.16
C VAL A 540 19.15 0.72 12.22
N GLU A 541 18.20 1.64 12.31
CA GLU A 541 16.77 1.34 12.39
C GLU A 541 16.20 0.78 11.08
N MET A 542 16.65 1.32 9.94
CA MET A 542 16.31 0.81 8.61
C MET A 542 16.90 -0.58 8.39
N LEU A 543 18.18 -0.80 8.74
CA LEU A 543 18.79 -2.13 8.71
C LEU A 543 18.02 -3.12 9.58
N ARG A 544 17.64 -2.72 10.80
CA ARG A 544 16.84 -3.55 11.72
C ARG A 544 15.51 -3.98 11.09
N THR A 545 14.83 -3.04 10.44
CA THR A 545 13.55 -3.28 9.77
C THR A 545 13.73 -4.23 8.58
N ASP A 546 14.75 -4.00 7.76
CA ASP A 546 15.07 -4.79 6.58
C ASP A 546 15.46 -6.24 6.92
N LEU A 547 16.31 -6.46 7.94
CA LEU A 547 16.66 -7.82 8.37
C LEU A 547 15.44 -8.58 8.93
N SER A 548 14.58 -7.90 9.69
CA SER A 548 13.31 -8.46 10.18
C SER A 548 12.38 -8.85 9.02
N TYR A 549 12.29 -7.96 8.03
CA TYR A 549 11.48 -8.18 6.83
C TYR A 549 12.02 -9.36 6.00
N LEU A 550 13.33 -9.45 5.77
CA LEU A 550 13.96 -10.60 5.11
C LEU A 550 13.67 -11.89 5.86
N SER A 551 13.86 -11.93 7.18
CA SER A 551 13.63 -13.14 7.97
C SER A 551 12.17 -13.63 7.90
N SER A 552 11.21 -12.71 7.88
CA SER A 552 9.77 -13.06 7.84
C SER A 552 9.25 -13.35 6.43
N ARG A 553 9.79 -12.69 5.39
CA ARG A 553 9.25 -12.70 4.02
C ARG A 553 10.11 -13.42 2.99
N TRP A 554 11.32 -13.86 3.33
CA TRP A 554 12.14 -14.61 2.38
C TRP A 554 11.51 -15.98 2.07
N ARG A 555 11.32 -16.27 0.79
CA ARG A 555 10.67 -17.50 0.32
C ARG A 555 11.47 -18.26 -0.75
N MET A 556 12.60 -17.69 -1.16
CA MET A 556 13.44 -18.19 -2.25
C MET A 556 14.45 -19.23 -1.77
N THR A 557 14.95 -20.03 -2.71
CA THR A 557 16.02 -20.99 -2.45
C THR A 557 17.34 -20.26 -2.18
N GLY A 558 18.07 -20.71 -1.15
CA GLY A 558 19.25 -20.03 -0.64
C GLY A 558 18.91 -18.99 0.42
N ARG A 559 19.91 -18.59 1.22
CA ARG A 559 19.74 -17.61 2.29
C ARG A 559 19.81 -16.18 1.75
N PRO A 560 19.08 -15.23 2.34
CA PRO A 560 19.24 -13.81 2.02
C PRO A 560 20.61 -13.33 2.50
N THR A 561 21.34 -12.65 1.63
CA THR A 561 22.70 -12.16 1.87
C THR A 561 22.76 -10.66 1.67
N VAL A 562 22.87 -9.93 2.79
CA VAL A 562 22.96 -8.47 2.83
C VAL A 562 24.42 -8.04 2.81
N THR A 563 24.79 -7.18 1.87
CA THR A 563 26.12 -6.54 1.85
C THR A 563 26.02 -5.13 2.43
N PHE A 564 26.61 -4.91 3.61
CA PHE A 564 26.48 -3.68 4.39
C PHE A 564 27.83 -2.95 4.49
N PRO A 565 28.10 -1.95 3.64
CA PRO A 565 29.34 -1.18 3.71
C PRO A 565 29.30 -0.13 4.83
N ILE A 566 30.39 -0.04 5.58
CA ILE A 566 30.67 1.03 6.54
C ILE A 566 31.47 2.11 5.84
N SER A 567 30.91 3.32 5.85
CA SER A 567 31.49 4.50 5.20
C SER A 567 31.94 5.56 6.21
N GLN A 568 32.64 6.57 5.73
CA GLN A 568 33.16 7.68 6.56
C GLN A 568 32.06 8.42 7.35
N THR A 569 30.82 8.48 6.84
CA THR A 569 29.70 9.18 7.50
C THR A 569 29.17 8.42 8.73
N MET A 570 29.51 7.14 8.86
CA MET A 570 29.13 6.28 9.98
C MET A 570 30.11 6.34 11.16
N LEU A 571 31.06 7.28 11.12
CA LEU A 571 31.98 7.58 12.20
C LEU A 571 31.39 8.64 13.16
N ASN A 572 32.03 8.80 14.31
CA ASN A 572 31.74 9.89 15.24
C ASN A 572 32.09 11.26 14.62
N ASN A 573 31.65 12.36 15.25
CA ASN A 573 31.85 13.72 14.74
C ASN A 573 33.35 14.10 14.58
N GLU A 574 34.24 13.45 15.32
CA GLU A 574 35.69 13.65 15.24
C GLU A 574 36.38 12.77 14.19
N HIS A 575 35.64 11.85 13.55
CA HIS A 575 36.14 10.79 12.67
C HIS A 575 37.26 9.92 13.28
N THR A 576 37.31 9.83 14.61
CA THR A 576 38.33 9.09 15.36
C THR A 576 37.94 7.66 15.69
N ASP A 577 36.63 7.38 15.75
CA ASP A 577 36.07 6.05 15.99
C ASP A 577 34.68 5.91 15.34
N LEU A 578 34.13 4.70 15.35
CA LEU A 578 32.78 4.42 14.85
C LEU A 578 31.72 5.14 15.69
N ASP A 579 30.62 5.56 15.05
CA ASP A 579 29.46 6.07 15.78
C ASP A 579 28.97 5.03 16.81
N PRO A 580 28.68 5.42 18.06
CA PRO A 580 28.29 4.47 19.11
C PRO A 580 27.07 3.62 18.74
N ALA A 581 26.09 4.17 18.02
CA ALA A 581 24.91 3.43 17.60
C ALA A 581 25.24 2.38 16.53
N VAL A 582 26.13 2.73 15.60
CA VAL A 582 26.64 1.81 14.56
C VAL A 582 27.45 0.70 15.22
N LEU A 583 28.43 1.03 16.07
CA LEU A 583 29.27 0.06 16.77
C LEU A 583 28.45 -0.92 17.61
N ALA A 584 27.48 -0.43 18.38
CA ALA A 584 26.59 -1.28 19.17
C ALA A 584 25.78 -2.24 18.29
N THR A 585 25.38 -1.79 17.10
CA THR A 585 24.64 -2.61 16.13
C THR A 585 25.53 -3.69 15.52
N LEU A 586 26.75 -3.35 15.11
CA LEU A 586 27.68 -4.33 14.55
C LEU A 586 28.02 -5.44 15.54
N LYS A 587 28.22 -5.11 16.82
CA LYS A 587 28.40 -6.10 17.89
C LYS A 587 27.17 -7.00 18.05
N LYS A 588 25.96 -6.42 18.08
CA LYS A 588 24.71 -7.21 18.13
C LYS A 588 24.52 -8.14 16.92
N LEU A 589 24.99 -7.74 15.73
CA LEU A 589 24.96 -8.62 14.56
C LEU A 589 25.88 -9.83 14.76
N GLN A 590 27.04 -9.66 15.41
CA GLN A 590 27.94 -10.76 15.76
C GLN A 590 27.36 -11.71 16.83
N ASP A 591 26.46 -11.23 17.70
CA ASP A 591 25.75 -12.06 18.69
C ASP A 591 24.74 -13.06 18.06
N GLY A 592 24.46 -12.92 16.76
CA GLY A 592 23.64 -13.87 15.99
C GLY A 592 22.12 -13.60 16.00
N TYR A 593 21.67 -12.49 16.60
CA TYR A 593 20.26 -12.10 16.57
C TYR A 593 20.08 -10.58 16.58
N PHE A 594 19.33 -10.04 15.63
CA PHE A 594 19.05 -8.61 15.55
C PHE A 594 17.68 -8.34 14.93
N GLY A 595 16.92 -7.42 15.54
CA GLY A 595 15.65 -6.96 14.96
C GLY A 595 14.55 -8.02 14.81
N GLY A 596 14.62 -9.14 15.53
CA GLY A 596 13.68 -10.26 15.33
C GLY A 596 14.18 -11.35 14.38
N ALA A 597 15.36 -11.16 13.77
CA ALA A 597 15.94 -12.07 12.79
C ALA A 597 17.15 -12.81 13.37
N ARG A 598 17.28 -14.10 13.02
CA ARG A 598 18.54 -14.84 13.22
C ARG A 598 19.56 -14.38 12.19
N ILE A 599 20.73 -13.98 12.67
CA ILE A 599 21.78 -13.36 11.86
C ILE A 599 23.01 -14.27 11.84
N GLN A 600 23.67 -14.33 10.68
CA GLN A 600 25.00 -14.88 10.53
C GLN A 600 25.89 -13.85 9.85
N THR A 601 26.89 -13.34 10.57
CA THR A 601 27.92 -12.47 9.99
C THR A 601 29.07 -13.30 9.41
N GLY A 602 29.73 -12.78 8.37
CA GLY A 602 30.81 -13.50 7.70
C GLY A 602 31.28 -12.82 6.42
N LYS A 603 32.30 -13.40 5.78
CA LYS A 603 32.86 -12.90 4.52
C LYS A 603 31.94 -13.25 3.36
N LEU A 604 31.89 -12.40 2.36
CA LEU A 604 31.01 -12.62 1.20
C LEU A 604 31.40 -13.91 0.43
N SER A 605 32.69 -14.23 0.41
CA SER A 605 33.24 -15.45 -0.18
C SER A 605 32.77 -16.74 0.55
N GLU A 606 32.59 -16.68 1.87
CA GLU A 606 32.11 -17.80 2.70
C GLU A 606 30.63 -18.09 2.45
N PHE A 607 29.85 -17.07 2.05
CA PHE A 607 28.42 -17.20 1.81
C PHE A 607 28.05 -17.64 0.39
N LEU A 608 28.99 -17.72 -0.56
CA LEU A 608 28.72 -18.04 -1.96
C LEU A 608 27.89 -19.32 -2.17
N THR A 609 28.15 -20.36 -1.39
CA THR A 609 27.48 -21.67 -1.53
C THR A 609 26.11 -21.75 -0.86
N THR A 610 25.81 -20.80 0.03
CA THR A 610 24.58 -20.79 0.84
C THR A 610 23.63 -19.65 0.48
N SER A 611 24.14 -18.62 -0.21
CA SER A 611 23.38 -17.46 -0.68
C SER A 611 22.40 -17.86 -1.78
N CYS A 612 21.32 -17.09 -1.89
CA CYS A 612 20.50 -17.09 -3.10
C CYS A 612 21.24 -16.41 -4.25
N CYS A 613 21.29 -17.09 -5.40
CA CYS A 613 21.97 -16.63 -6.60
C CYS A 613 20.98 -16.55 -7.77
N ALA A 614 20.94 -15.41 -8.46
CA ALA A 614 20.14 -15.22 -9.67
C ALA A 614 21.05 -15.05 -10.89
N HIS A 615 20.72 -15.69 -12.01
CA HIS A 615 21.49 -15.60 -13.24
C HIS A 615 20.79 -14.67 -14.23
N LEU A 616 21.45 -13.57 -14.64
CA LEU A 616 20.86 -12.59 -15.55
C LEU A 616 21.31 -12.88 -16.99
N SER A 617 20.89 -14.03 -17.53
CA SER A 617 21.28 -14.51 -18.86
C SER A 617 20.91 -13.57 -20.00
N PHE A 618 19.85 -12.76 -19.84
CA PHE A 618 19.43 -11.79 -20.85
C PHE A 618 20.47 -10.69 -21.15
N LEU A 619 21.54 -10.57 -20.35
CA LEU A 619 22.67 -9.67 -20.61
C LEU A 619 23.85 -10.35 -21.34
N ASP A 620 23.86 -11.67 -21.47
CA ASP A 620 24.93 -12.43 -22.12
C ASP A 620 24.89 -12.28 -23.65
N SER A 621 23.76 -11.85 -24.20
CA SER A 621 23.50 -11.59 -25.62
C SER A 621 24.14 -10.29 -26.14
N GLY A 622 25.35 -9.96 -25.68
CA GLY A 622 26.19 -8.82 -26.11
C GLY A 622 26.63 -8.82 -27.58
N LYS A 623 25.94 -9.52 -28.48
CA LYS A 623 26.02 -9.26 -29.91
C LYS A 623 24.83 -8.38 -30.27
N THR A 624 25.13 -7.12 -30.59
CA THR A 624 24.31 -6.30 -31.49
C THR A 624 23.64 -7.20 -32.52
N ARG A 625 22.31 -7.27 -32.50
CA ARG A 625 21.48 -7.77 -33.60
C ARG A 625 21.69 -6.82 -34.78
N SER A 626 22.90 -6.84 -35.33
CA SER A 626 23.28 -6.17 -36.55
C SER A 626 22.50 -6.85 -37.66
N ASN A 627 21.77 -6.03 -38.41
CA ASN A 627 21.19 -6.35 -39.71
C ASN A 627 22.04 -7.38 -40.44
N ARG A 628 21.57 -8.63 -40.48
CA ARG A 628 21.94 -9.56 -41.53
C ARG A 628 20.75 -9.64 -42.47
N GLY A 629 20.90 -8.92 -43.58
CA GLY A 629 20.08 -9.08 -44.77
C GLY A 629 19.36 -7.81 -45.18
N LEU A 630 20.04 -6.94 -45.93
CA LEU A 630 19.78 -6.66 -47.35
C LEU A 630 20.40 -5.30 -47.68
N ASP A 631 21.53 -5.34 -48.38
CA ASP A 631 21.94 -4.26 -49.27
C ASP A 631 21.01 -4.27 -50.49
N GLU A 632 20.91 -3.10 -51.13
CA GLU A 632 20.24 -2.74 -52.40
C GLU A 632 18.87 -2.05 -52.26
N ASP A 633 18.96 -0.72 -52.46
CA ASP A 633 18.06 0.21 -53.17
C ASP A 633 16.54 0.12 -52.94
N ASP A 634 15.98 1.18 -52.34
CA ASP A 634 15.05 2.06 -53.07
C ASP A 634 14.69 3.30 -52.24
N ASP A 635 14.91 4.47 -52.87
CA ASP A 635 14.46 5.79 -52.44
C ASP A 635 12.93 5.88 -52.54
N VAL A 636 12.22 6.07 -51.42
CA VAL A 636 10.89 6.69 -51.43
C VAL A 636 10.71 7.59 -50.20
N GLU A 637 10.67 8.89 -50.47
CA GLU A 637 10.09 9.89 -49.57
C GLU A 637 8.63 9.57 -49.30
N ASP A 638 8.25 9.39 -48.03
CA ASP A 638 6.97 9.94 -47.59
C ASP A 638 6.98 10.34 -46.11
N GLY A 639 6.50 11.55 -45.87
CA GLY A 639 6.44 12.20 -44.58
C GLY A 639 5.11 11.96 -43.87
N TYR A 640 5.16 12.21 -42.56
CA TYR A 640 4.09 12.58 -41.62
C TYR A 640 3.91 11.62 -40.42
N PHE A 641 4.13 12.23 -39.24
CA PHE A 641 3.88 11.75 -37.87
C PHE A 641 4.79 10.64 -37.29
N ARG A 642 6.08 10.98 -37.10
CA ARG A 642 6.89 10.39 -36.01
C ARG A 642 7.75 11.48 -35.36
N GLY A 643 7.46 11.82 -34.10
CA GLY A 643 8.21 12.83 -33.36
C GLY A 643 9.66 12.37 -33.08
N PRO A 644 10.72 13.13 -33.47
CA PRO A 644 12.12 12.69 -33.36
C PRO A 644 12.71 12.75 -31.94
N PHE A 645 11.97 13.28 -30.96
CA PHE A 645 12.51 13.59 -29.63
C PHE A 645 12.62 12.38 -28.70
N PHE A 646 11.76 11.36 -28.83
CA PHE A 646 11.78 10.20 -27.93
C PHE A 646 12.75 9.09 -28.36
N SER A 647 12.96 8.88 -29.67
CA SER A 647 13.87 7.82 -30.15
C SER A 647 15.36 8.17 -29.97
N THR A 648 15.71 9.45 -30.12
CA THR A 648 17.10 9.90 -30.12
C THR A 648 17.72 9.96 -28.73
N ILE A 649 16.92 10.19 -27.68
CA ILE A 649 17.40 10.23 -26.29
C ILE A 649 17.70 8.80 -25.80
N ILE A 650 16.84 7.83 -26.08
CA ILE A 650 17.00 6.44 -25.62
C ILE A 650 18.18 5.76 -26.31
N ALA A 651 18.37 5.99 -27.62
CA ALA A 651 19.47 5.41 -28.41
C ALA A 651 20.88 5.88 -28.01
N ARG A 652 21.02 7.00 -27.27
CA ARG A 652 22.33 7.44 -26.73
C ARG A 652 22.63 6.84 -25.35
N TYR A 653 21.62 6.64 -24.50
CA TYR A 653 21.78 5.96 -23.20
C TYR A 653 22.00 4.44 -23.31
N THR A 654 21.60 3.84 -24.43
CA THR A 654 21.72 2.39 -24.71
C THR A 654 23.15 1.91 -24.83
N ASP A 655 24.04 2.75 -25.34
CA ASP A 655 25.46 2.43 -25.53
C ASP A 655 26.22 2.61 -24.21
N ASP A 656 25.95 3.68 -23.44
CA ASP A 656 26.70 4.04 -22.23
C ASP A 656 26.64 3.00 -21.10
N LEU A 657 25.49 2.37 -20.82
CA LEU A 657 25.41 1.35 -19.75
C LEU A 657 25.99 0.00 -20.20
N SER A 658 25.88 -0.34 -21.50
CA SER A 658 26.53 -1.54 -22.04
C SER A 658 28.03 -1.34 -22.03
N GLN A 659 28.50 -0.19 -22.50
CA GLN A 659 29.88 0.24 -22.38
C GLN A 659 30.34 0.35 -20.93
N TYR A 660 29.49 0.73 -19.97
CA TYR A 660 29.85 0.77 -18.56
C TYR A 660 29.96 -0.62 -17.95
N LEU A 661 29.02 -1.52 -18.24
CA LEU A 661 29.11 -2.92 -17.84
C LEU A 661 30.30 -3.60 -18.52
N ASP A 662 30.55 -3.31 -19.79
CA ASP A 662 31.73 -3.77 -20.52
C ASP A 662 32.99 -3.17 -19.92
N GLN A 663 33.06 -1.87 -19.63
CA GLN A 663 34.19 -1.22 -18.96
C GLN A 663 34.43 -1.78 -17.56
N LEU A 664 33.38 -2.05 -16.80
CA LEU A 664 33.46 -2.73 -15.52
C LEU A 664 34.07 -4.12 -15.76
N LEU A 665 33.45 -4.96 -16.59
CA LEU A 665 33.87 -6.34 -16.85
C LEU A 665 35.28 -6.43 -17.48
N THR A 666 35.71 -5.43 -18.25
CA THR A 666 37.02 -5.35 -18.92
C THR A 666 38.10 -4.73 -18.04
N ALA A 667 37.73 -3.92 -17.04
CA ALA A 667 38.67 -3.38 -16.06
C ALA A 667 39.22 -4.51 -15.17
N ALA A 668 40.35 -5.08 -15.58
CA ALA A 668 41.17 -5.96 -14.78
C ALA A 668 41.87 -5.13 -13.69
N VAL A 669 41.59 -5.46 -12.42
CA VAL A 669 42.36 -5.14 -11.20
C VAL A 669 42.77 -3.66 -11.03
N PRO A 670 42.33 -2.95 -9.98
CA PRO A 670 43.05 -1.75 -9.53
C PRO A 670 44.47 -2.17 -9.15
N GLN A 671 45.49 -1.73 -9.89
CA GLN A 671 46.87 -2.09 -9.57
C GLN A 671 47.21 -1.65 -8.13
N ARG A 672 47.54 -2.64 -7.29
CA ARG A 672 48.08 -2.40 -5.94
C ARG A 672 49.38 -1.62 -6.07
N GLY A 673 49.38 -0.39 -5.56
CA GLY A 673 50.60 0.36 -5.26
C GLY A 673 51.09 1.28 -6.36
N LEU A 674 50.32 2.32 -6.69
CA LEU A 674 50.87 3.59 -7.14
C LEU A 674 50.09 4.71 -6.42
N ARG A 675 50.81 5.57 -5.69
CA ARG A 675 50.27 6.85 -5.21
C ARG A 675 49.84 7.65 -6.43
N VAL A 676 48.54 7.63 -6.73
CA VAL A 676 47.93 8.52 -7.71
C VAL A 676 47.28 9.64 -6.93
N GLU A 677 47.81 10.85 -7.10
CA GLU A 677 47.18 12.08 -6.63
C GLU A 677 45.70 12.10 -7.03
N ALA A 678 44.86 12.51 -6.08
CA ALA A 678 43.41 12.52 -6.19
C ALA A 678 42.92 13.16 -7.51
N GLN A 679 42.53 12.34 -8.48
CA GLN A 679 41.65 12.75 -9.57
C GLN A 679 40.43 11.84 -9.62
N ALA A 680 39.32 12.40 -9.15
CA ALA A 680 37.96 11.87 -9.13
C ALA A 680 37.39 11.64 -10.55
N LYS A 681 37.88 10.61 -11.27
CA LYS A 681 37.43 10.30 -12.64
C LYS A 681 36.45 9.14 -12.78
N GLY A 682 36.18 8.38 -11.71
CA GLY A 682 35.14 7.34 -11.71
C GLY A 682 33.73 7.88 -11.41
N LEU A 683 33.61 8.78 -10.44
CA LEU A 683 32.33 9.35 -9.96
C LEU A 683 31.78 10.46 -10.88
N SER A 684 32.64 11.14 -11.64
CA SER A 684 32.28 12.27 -12.51
C SER A 684 31.53 11.87 -13.77
N ARG A 685 31.70 10.64 -14.28
CA ARG A 685 30.93 10.14 -15.43
C ARG A 685 29.45 9.86 -15.10
N PHE A 686 29.13 9.52 -13.85
CA PHE A 686 27.74 9.40 -13.39
C PHE A 686 27.08 10.75 -13.07
N LYS A 687 27.84 11.79 -12.70
CA LYS A 687 27.32 13.17 -12.60
C LYS A 687 26.77 13.69 -13.94
N ALA A 688 27.32 13.23 -15.08
CA ALA A 688 26.89 13.60 -16.43
C ALA A 688 25.61 12.89 -16.92
N ALA A 689 25.32 11.68 -16.42
CA ALA A 689 24.08 10.97 -16.74
C ALA A 689 22.89 11.44 -15.88
N ALA A 690 23.16 11.80 -14.62
CA ALA A 690 22.17 12.37 -13.68
C ALA A 690 21.71 13.79 -14.05
N THR A 691 22.55 14.56 -14.76
CA THR A 691 22.23 15.93 -15.22
C THR A 691 21.24 15.98 -16.38
N LYS A 692 20.87 14.84 -16.95
CA LYS A 692 20.08 14.76 -18.18
C LYS A 692 18.66 14.22 -17.95
N THR A 693 18.38 13.73 -16.73
CA THR A 693 17.02 13.63 -16.15
C THR A 693 16.39 15.00 -15.89
N LEU A 694 17.21 16.06 -15.86
CA LEU A 694 16.78 17.46 -15.63
C LEU A 694 16.16 18.16 -16.85
N GLU A 695 16.34 17.63 -18.07
CA GLU A 695 15.74 18.22 -19.27
C GLU A 695 14.22 17.94 -19.40
N MET A 696 13.66 17.12 -18.49
CA MET A 696 12.23 16.82 -18.43
C MET A 696 11.37 17.97 -17.85
N VAL A 697 12.00 19.05 -17.37
CA VAL A 697 11.33 20.24 -16.81
C VAL A 697 10.78 21.17 -17.91
N SER A 698 11.04 20.90 -19.19
CA SER A 698 10.46 21.68 -20.31
C SER A 698 8.94 21.54 -20.48
N LEU A 699 8.28 20.61 -19.78
CA LEU A 699 6.81 20.50 -19.71
C LEU A 699 6.18 21.56 -18.79
N MET A 700 6.95 22.12 -17.85
CA MET A 700 6.48 23.13 -16.91
C MET A 700 6.28 24.51 -17.57
N ASN A 701 6.93 24.76 -18.70
CA ASN A 701 6.81 26.03 -19.44
C ASN A 701 5.49 26.19 -20.20
N LYS A 702 4.69 25.12 -20.36
CA LYS A 702 3.34 25.21 -20.96
C LYS A 702 2.24 25.58 -19.96
N ALA A 703 2.49 25.48 -18.65
CA ALA A 703 1.49 25.81 -17.62
C ALA A 703 1.39 27.33 -17.32
N LYS A 704 2.32 28.13 -17.84
CA LYS A 704 2.34 29.60 -17.70
C LYS A 704 1.34 30.33 -18.61
N GLU A 705 0.61 29.63 -19.48
CA GLU A 705 -0.33 30.25 -20.43
C GLU A 705 -1.76 30.46 -19.90
N LEU A 706 -2.12 29.99 -18.69
CA LEU A 706 -3.53 29.92 -18.24
C LEU A 706 -3.88 30.86 -17.07
N GLN A 707 -3.50 32.14 -17.17
CA GLN A 707 -3.71 33.19 -16.14
C GLN A 707 -5.05 33.13 -15.36
N ILE A 708 -5.01 32.90 -14.03
CA ILE A 708 -6.17 33.07 -13.12
C ILE A 708 -5.73 33.72 -11.80
N HIS A 709 -6.51 34.72 -11.35
CA HIS A 709 -6.22 35.65 -10.24
C HIS A 709 -7.03 35.39 -8.95
N ASN A 710 -6.34 35.65 -7.85
CA ASN A 710 -6.73 36.11 -6.51
C ASN A 710 -7.66 35.33 -5.56
N VAL A 711 -7.11 35.29 -4.34
CA VAL A 711 -7.52 34.75 -3.04
C VAL A 711 -7.99 35.92 -2.17
N HIS A 712 -8.99 35.70 -1.31
CA HIS A 712 -9.03 36.14 0.10
C HIS A 712 -10.36 35.75 0.77
N MET A 713 -10.31 34.92 1.84
CA MET A 713 -10.87 35.23 3.18
C MET A 713 -10.80 34.05 4.18
N TYR A 714 -9.82 34.14 5.11
CA TYR A 714 -9.65 33.74 6.54
C TYR A 714 -10.32 32.47 7.12
N LEU A 715 -9.58 31.62 7.87
CA LEU A 715 -9.12 31.81 9.29
C LEU A 715 -7.88 30.91 9.67
N PRO A 716 -7.27 31.10 10.86
CA PRO A 716 -5.98 31.75 11.14
C PRO A 716 -4.70 30.88 10.93
N SER A 717 -3.65 31.52 10.40
CA SER A 717 -2.39 30.94 9.88
C SER A 717 -1.17 31.10 10.80
N LYS A 718 -1.32 31.13 12.12
CA LYS A 718 -0.21 31.44 13.04
C LYS A 718 0.77 30.30 13.38
N LEU A 719 0.64 29.09 12.81
CA LEU A 719 1.57 27.98 13.14
C LEU A 719 2.71 27.77 12.15
N PHE A 720 2.63 28.35 10.95
CA PHE A 720 3.67 28.17 9.92
C PHE A 720 3.92 29.50 9.23
N HIS A 721 4.69 30.38 9.87
CA HIS A 721 5.39 31.42 9.13
C HIS A 721 6.51 30.75 8.33
N SER A 722 6.62 31.08 7.04
CA SER A 722 7.96 31.06 6.43
C SER A 722 8.82 31.99 7.28
N PRO A 723 9.98 31.57 7.79
CA PRO A 723 10.94 32.53 8.30
C PRO A 723 11.10 33.59 7.21
N GLN A 724 10.79 34.85 7.52
CA GLN A 724 11.44 35.90 6.75
C GLN A 724 12.93 35.75 7.08
N PRO A 725 13.83 35.78 6.08
CA PRO A 725 15.26 35.64 6.32
C PRO A 725 15.67 36.72 7.31
N ALA A 726 15.92 36.32 8.56
CA ALA A 726 16.40 37.22 9.59
C ALA A 726 17.90 37.34 9.40
N LEU A 727 18.32 38.13 8.42
CA LEU A 727 19.72 38.49 8.22
C LEU A 727 20.20 39.25 9.45
N ASN A 728 20.81 38.56 10.41
CA ASN A 728 21.49 39.16 11.55
C ASN A 728 22.92 39.59 11.13
N LEU A 729 23.02 40.49 10.14
CA LEU A 729 24.29 41.10 9.75
C LEU A 729 24.67 42.16 10.79
N LYS A 730 25.48 41.78 11.79
CA LYS A 730 26.11 42.74 12.70
C LYS A 730 27.39 43.33 12.06
N ASP A 731 27.46 44.66 12.10
CA ASP A 731 28.63 45.55 11.96
C ASP A 731 29.23 45.80 10.56
N PHE A 732 28.79 46.90 9.92
CA PHE A 732 29.65 47.71 9.05
C PHE A 732 29.87 49.10 9.68
N LYS A 733 31.13 49.45 10.02
CA LYS A 733 31.51 50.78 10.53
C LYS A 733 31.87 51.73 9.39
N GLY A 734 31.14 52.84 9.26
CA GLY A 734 31.43 53.99 8.38
C GLY A 734 30.80 55.29 8.93
N PRO A 735 31.34 56.49 8.63
CA PRO A 735 31.49 57.58 9.60
C PRO A 735 30.26 58.49 9.82
N LEU A 736 30.11 58.90 11.08
CA LEU A 736 29.08 59.78 11.66
C LEU A 736 29.02 61.19 11.04
N THR A 737 27.82 61.66 10.71
CA THR A 737 27.42 63.08 10.91
C THR A 737 25.90 63.23 11.19
N SER A 738 25.63 63.80 12.38
CA SER A 738 24.48 64.63 12.86
C SER A 738 22.99 64.21 12.74
N HIS A 739 22.45 63.81 13.90
CA HIS A 739 21.20 64.23 14.60
C HIS A 739 19.81 64.22 13.90
N VAL A 740 18.94 63.26 14.28
CA VAL A 740 17.50 63.41 14.66
C VAL A 740 17.12 62.25 15.65
N PRO A 741 16.19 62.42 16.62
CA PRO A 741 16.00 61.51 17.78
C PRO A 741 15.20 60.22 17.52
N GLU A 742 15.49 59.22 18.37
CA GLU A 742 14.90 57.87 18.47
C GLU A 742 13.39 57.83 18.76
N GLU A 743 12.65 57.00 18.00
CA GLU A 743 11.48 56.25 18.50
C GLU A 743 11.13 55.07 17.56
N LEU A 744 10.92 53.87 18.15
CA LEU A 744 10.41 52.60 17.59
C LEU A 744 11.35 51.75 16.70
N LEU A 745 12.16 50.89 17.35
CA LEU A 745 12.94 49.82 16.72
C LEU A 745 12.06 48.61 16.37
N SER A 746 11.55 48.56 15.15
CA SER A 746 11.27 47.31 14.43
C SER A 746 12.57 46.83 13.79
N SER A 747 12.91 45.54 13.95
CA SER A 747 14.07 44.92 13.31
C SER A 747 13.96 44.99 11.78
N GLU A 748 14.52 46.03 11.16
CA GLU A 748 14.60 46.17 9.70
C GLU A 748 15.66 45.21 9.13
N CYS A 749 15.27 44.47 8.08
CA CYS A 749 16.09 43.51 7.38
C CYS A 749 17.08 44.24 6.45
N ASN A 750 18.38 44.25 6.77
CA ASN A 750 19.42 44.94 5.99
C ASN A 750 19.81 44.13 4.72
N LEU A 751 18.90 44.06 3.74
CA LEU A 751 19.22 43.52 2.40
C LEU A 751 20.00 44.55 1.57
N PRO A 752 21.03 44.16 0.77
CA PRO A 752 21.67 45.05 -0.18
C PRO A 752 20.63 45.56 -1.19
N LEU A 753 20.45 46.89 -1.26
CA LEU A 753 19.54 47.53 -2.20
C LEU A 753 20.32 48.21 -3.32
N ASP A 754 19.81 48.11 -4.55
CA ASP A 754 20.33 48.84 -5.70
C ASP A 754 19.92 50.33 -5.64
N THR A 755 20.41 51.12 -6.61
CA THR A 755 20.13 52.56 -6.69
C THR A 755 18.66 52.91 -6.90
N HIS A 756 17.79 51.93 -7.14
CA HIS A 756 16.34 52.08 -7.35
C HIS A 756 15.49 51.53 -6.20
N GLY A 757 16.12 51.05 -5.12
CA GLY A 757 15.42 50.44 -3.99
C GLY A 757 14.98 48.99 -4.24
N GLY A 758 15.46 48.35 -5.31
CA GLY A 758 15.32 46.90 -5.56
C GLY A 758 16.44 46.10 -4.92
N ILE A 759 16.34 44.78 -4.88
CA ILE A 759 17.38 43.91 -4.31
C ILE A 759 18.63 43.94 -5.22
N ASP A 760 19.78 44.33 -4.68
CA ASP A 760 21.07 44.22 -5.35
C ASP A 760 21.58 42.77 -5.31
N TYR A 761 21.26 42.01 -6.36
CA TYR A 761 21.68 40.62 -6.50
C TYR A 761 23.21 40.46 -6.57
N SER A 762 23.93 41.46 -7.08
CA SER A 762 25.40 41.42 -7.12
C SER A 762 26.01 41.63 -5.74
N GLY A 763 25.43 42.55 -4.96
CA GLY A 763 25.71 42.72 -3.54
C GLY A 763 25.38 41.48 -2.72
N LEU A 764 24.25 40.81 -2.97
CA LEU A 764 23.89 39.55 -2.31
C LEU A 764 24.91 38.42 -2.60
N VAL A 765 25.41 38.30 -3.83
CA VAL A 765 26.47 37.33 -4.16
C VAL A 765 27.77 37.66 -3.43
N GLN A 766 28.09 38.95 -3.24
CA GLN A 766 29.25 39.36 -2.43
C GLN A 766 29.05 39.02 -0.95
N VAL A 767 27.86 39.25 -0.39
CA VAL A 767 27.53 38.85 1.00
C VAL A 767 27.58 37.33 1.16
N LEU A 768 27.10 36.57 0.17
CA LEU A 768 27.20 35.11 0.14
C LEU A 768 28.66 34.63 0.20
N LYS A 769 29.58 35.36 -0.42
CA LYS A 769 31.02 35.07 -0.40
C LYS A 769 31.65 35.32 0.99
N GLU A 770 31.15 36.32 1.69
CA GLU A 770 31.73 36.81 2.95
C GLU A 770 31.15 36.09 4.17
N THR A 771 29.89 35.65 4.13
CA THR A 771 29.23 35.03 5.27
C THR A 771 29.72 33.61 5.55
N GLN A 772 29.99 33.34 6.84
CA GLN A 772 30.36 32.01 7.35
C GLN A 772 29.16 31.23 7.91
N SER A 773 28.01 31.90 8.04
CA SER A 773 26.77 31.30 8.55
C SER A 773 26.09 30.48 7.45
N LEU A 774 25.93 29.18 7.65
CA LEU A 774 25.20 28.33 6.68
C LEU A 774 23.74 28.77 6.53
N HIS A 775 23.12 29.28 7.60
CA HIS A 775 21.76 29.81 7.56
C HIS A 775 21.67 31.04 6.65
N ASP A 776 22.62 31.97 6.75
CA ASP A 776 22.66 33.17 5.91
C ASP A 776 22.92 32.79 4.44
N GLN A 777 23.82 31.83 4.19
CA GLN A 777 24.05 31.31 2.83
C GLN A 777 22.77 30.72 2.24
N ALA A 778 22.03 29.95 3.05
CA ALA A 778 20.80 29.31 2.64
C ALA A 778 19.68 30.33 2.35
N ASP A 779 19.56 31.36 3.19
CA ASP A 779 18.61 32.46 3.01
C ASP A 779 18.89 33.23 1.71
N ILE A 780 20.16 33.60 1.47
CA ILE A 780 20.58 34.31 0.26
C ILE A 780 20.30 33.45 -0.99
N LEU A 781 20.68 32.17 -0.97
CA LEU A 781 20.43 31.26 -2.09
C LEU A 781 18.93 31.01 -2.31
N CYS A 782 18.10 31.03 -1.26
CA CYS A 782 16.65 30.93 -1.37
C CYS A 782 16.04 32.17 -2.03
N ILE A 783 16.54 33.38 -1.71
CA ILE A 783 16.17 34.62 -2.39
C ILE A 783 16.57 34.55 -3.87
N LEU A 784 17.81 34.18 -4.18
CA LEU A 784 18.29 34.04 -5.56
C LEU A 784 17.48 33.00 -6.36
N PHE A 785 17.14 31.88 -5.73
CA PHE A 785 16.28 30.86 -6.34
C PHE A 785 14.88 31.39 -6.66
N LYS A 786 14.23 32.10 -5.73
CA LYS A 786 12.88 32.64 -5.91
C LYS A 786 12.82 33.68 -7.02
N ASP A 787 13.84 34.54 -7.09
CA ASP A 787 13.83 35.72 -7.98
C ASP A 787 14.48 35.46 -9.34
N LYS A 788 15.53 34.64 -9.42
CA LYS A 788 16.31 34.40 -10.65
C LYS A 788 16.19 32.97 -11.19
N GLY A 789 15.79 32.01 -10.36
CA GLY A 789 15.69 30.60 -10.72
C GLY A 789 16.99 29.80 -10.52
N MET A 790 16.88 28.47 -10.66
CA MET A 790 17.96 27.51 -10.34
C MET A 790 19.19 27.60 -11.25
N ASP A 791 18.98 27.94 -12.52
CA ASP A 791 20.02 27.93 -13.55
C ASP A 791 20.72 29.29 -13.69
N TRP A 792 20.40 30.26 -12.83
CA TRP A 792 21.06 31.56 -12.83
C TRP A 792 22.52 31.42 -12.38
N ASP A 793 23.44 31.93 -13.19
CA ASP A 793 24.88 31.92 -12.90
C ASP A 793 25.24 33.08 -11.97
N THR A 794 25.76 32.73 -10.80
CA THR A 794 26.20 33.70 -9.78
C THR A 794 27.59 34.27 -10.07
N GLN A 795 28.37 33.63 -10.94
CA GLN A 795 29.77 33.96 -11.23
C GLN A 795 30.70 33.97 -10.00
N LEU A 796 30.26 33.42 -8.85
CA LEU A 796 30.98 33.46 -7.57
C LEU A 796 32.37 32.78 -7.63
N HIS A 797 32.47 31.69 -8.41
CA HIS A 797 33.71 30.93 -8.64
C HIS A 797 34.10 30.87 -10.13
N GLY A 798 33.63 31.84 -10.94
CA GLY A 798 33.76 31.86 -12.40
C GLY A 798 32.48 31.43 -13.12
N GLU A 799 32.53 31.37 -14.47
CA GLU A 799 31.39 30.98 -15.31
C GLU A 799 30.93 29.54 -15.02
N GLY A 800 29.61 29.36 -14.91
CA GLY A 800 28.97 28.07 -14.64
C GLY A 800 28.63 27.81 -13.17
N THR A 801 28.82 28.78 -12.27
CA THR A 801 28.48 28.65 -10.84
C THR A 801 27.01 29.01 -10.60
N THR A 802 26.13 28.11 -10.99
CA THR A 802 24.67 28.28 -10.85
C THR A 802 24.19 28.29 -9.38
N VAL A 803 23.05 28.92 -9.12
CA VAL A 803 22.34 28.82 -7.82
C VAL A 803 22.16 27.36 -7.41
N LYS A 804 21.82 26.48 -8.35
CA LYS A 804 21.68 25.04 -8.11
C LYS A 804 22.98 24.38 -7.66
N SER A 805 24.11 24.67 -8.29
CA SER A 805 25.40 24.09 -7.85
C SER A 805 25.77 24.54 -6.43
N LEU A 806 25.51 25.80 -6.09
CA LEU A 806 25.76 26.33 -4.75
C LEU A 806 24.81 25.71 -3.71
N LEU A 807 23.55 25.50 -4.05
CA LEU A 807 22.61 24.77 -3.19
C LEU A 807 23.02 23.32 -2.97
N VAL A 808 23.57 22.64 -3.99
CA VAL A 808 24.09 21.27 -3.84
C VAL A 808 25.32 21.25 -2.94
N GLU A 809 26.23 22.22 -3.09
CA GLU A 809 27.40 22.35 -2.19
C GLU A 809 26.97 22.66 -0.75
N LEU A 810 26.03 23.58 -0.57
CA LEU A 810 25.48 23.91 0.74
C LEU A 810 24.75 22.71 1.37
N TYR A 811 24.04 21.92 0.56
CA TYR A 811 23.40 20.67 1.01
C TYR A 811 24.44 19.66 1.55
N GLU A 812 25.57 19.50 0.86
CA GLU A 812 26.66 18.61 1.31
C GLU A 812 27.25 19.12 2.64
N LYS A 813 27.58 20.42 2.74
CA LYS A 813 28.08 21.04 3.98
C LYS A 813 27.11 20.94 5.15
N ALA A 814 25.82 21.24 4.91
CA ALA A 814 24.77 21.12 5.93
C ALA A 814 24.58 19.67 6.36
N GLY A 815 24.76 18.72 5.44
CA GLY A 815 24.77 17.29 5.70
C GLY A 815 25.91 16.85 6.62
N ASP A 816 27.13 17.30 6.35
CA ASP A 816 28.31 17.00 7.16
C ASP A 816 28.17 17.53 8.60
N LEU A 817 27.60 18.73 8.75
CA LEU A 817 27.29 19.32 10.06
C LEU A 817 25.97 18.85 10.68
N ARG A 818 25.20 18.01 9.98
CA ARG A 818 23.88 17.49 10.39
C ARG A 818 22.88 18.60 10.77
N CYS A 819 22.87 19.70 10.02
CA CYS A 819 21.90 20.79 10.18
C CYS A 819 20.55 20.44 9.54
N TRP A 820 19.70 19.70 10.26
CA TRP A 820 18.48 19.08 9.72
C TRP A 820 17.44 20.06 9.14
N ASP A 821 17.30 21.24 9.74
CA ASP A 821 16.43 22.31 9.27
C ASP A 821 16.86 22.81 7.88
N LEU A 822 18.16 23.08 7.71
CA LEU A 822 18.76 23.49 6.44
C LEU A 822 18.69 22.36 5.40
N ILE A 823 18.99 21.12 5.79
CA ILE A 823 18.91 19.96 4.90
C ILE A 823 17.49 19.80 4.34
N ARG A 824 16.46 19.90 5.19
CA ARG A 824 15.04 19.83 4.76
C ARG A 824 14.69 20.97 3.81
N MET A 825 15.11 22.19 4.15
CA MET A 825 14.83 23.38 3.33
C MET A 825 15.47 23.25 1.94
N ILE A 826 16.77 22.96 1.89
CA ILE A 826 17.52 22.84 0.63
C ILE A 826 16.99 21.65 -0.19
N SER A 827 16.59 20.55 0.46
CA SER A 827 15.93 19.42 -0.21
C SER A 827 14.62 19.84 -0.88
N GLY A 828 13.83 20.68 -0.21
CA GLY A 828 12.61 21.27 -0.76
C GLY A 828 12.90 22.18 -1.96
N VAL A 829 13.91 23.05 -1.87
CA VAL A 829 14.33 23.91 -2.99
C VAL A 829 14.80 23.10 -4.20
N LEU A 830 15.63 22.07 -3.95
CA LEU A 830 16.13 21.15 -4.98
C LEU A 830 15.07 20.15 -5.47
N ARG A 831 13.85 20.19 -4.92
CA ARG A 831 12.74 19.26 -5.21
C ARG A 831 13.16 17.79 -5.09
N LYS A 832 13.97 17.47 -4.08
CA LYS A 832 14.32 16.08 -3.76
C LYS A 832 13.07 15.33 -3.30
N LYS A 833 12.94 14.07 -3.69
CA LYS A 833 11.82 13.20 -3.34
C LYS A 833 12.31 12.11 -2.42
N VAL A 834 11.54 11.79 -1.37
CA VAL A 834 11.83 10.63 -0.54
C VAL A 834 11.68 9.38 -1.37
N GLU A 835 12.68 8.51 -1.26
CA GLU A 835 12.90 7.36 -2.11
C GLU A 835 11.81 6.29 -2.11
N GLU A 836 11.11 6.14 -0.98
CA GLU A 836 10.06 5.15 -0.77
C GLU A 836 8.69 5.80 -0.64
N LEU A 837 8.50 7.05 -1.10
CA LEU A 837 7.27 7.77 -0.83
C LEU A 837 6.03 7.10 -1.44
N ASP A 838 6.10 6.73 -2.72
CA ASP A 838 5.01 6.02 -3.41
C ASP A 838 4.78 4.62 -2.81
N TRP A 839 5.85 3.98 -2.32
CA TRP A 839 5.81 2.70 -1.62
C TRP A 839 5.14 2.81 -0.26
N ALA A 840 5.52 3.81 0.53
CA ALA A 840 4.96 4.11 1.83
C ALA A 840 3.47 4.47 1.72
N CYS A 841 3.10 5.29 0.73
CA CYS A 841 1.68 5.53 0.43
C CYS A 841 0.94 4.26 0.06
N SER A 842 1.50 3.44 -0.84
CA SER A 842 0.88 2.17 -1.26
C SER A 842 0.69 1.22 -0.07
N ASP A 843 1.68 1.13 0.82
CA ASP A 843 1.67 0.26 1.98
C ASP A 843 0.69 0.73 3.06
N LEU A 844 0.52 2.04 3.27
CA LEU A 844 -0.53 2.54 4.16
C LEU A 844 -1.93 2.27 3.59
N LEU A 845 -2.14 2.50 2.29
CA LEU A 845 -3.40 2.22 1.61
C LEU A 845 -3.72 0.71 1.62
N ALA A 846 -2.70 -0.13 1.47
CA ALA A 846 -2.78 -1.59 1.59
C ALA A 846 -3.40 -2.04 2.91
N HIS A 847 -2.96 -1.40 3.99
CA HIS A 847 -3.45 -1.63 5.34
C HIS A 847 -4.81 -0.96 5.59
N GLN A 848 -5.52 -0.61 4.51
CA GLN A 848 -6.83 0.04 4.52
C GLN A 848 -6.83 1.37 5.28
N LYS A 849 -5.75 2.14 5.12
CA LYS A 849 -5.59 3.49 5.68
C LYS A 849 -5.68 4.52 4.56
N HIS A 850 -6.79 5.23 4.49
CA HIS A 850 -6.90 6.41 3.63
C HIS A 850 -5.91 7.48 4.09
N LEU A 851 -5.31 8.18 3.15
CA LEU A 851 -4.33 9.22 3.46
C LEU A 851 -4.89 10.59 3.08
N THR A 852 -4.47 11.59 3.84
CA THR A 852 -4.79 12.99 3.56
C THR A 852 -3.59 13.84 3.87
N VAL A 853 -3.22 14.72 2.94
CA VAL A 853 -2.10 15.65 3.08
C VAL A 853 -2.61 17.09 3.05
N GLY A 854 -1.88 18.01 3.68
CA GLY A 854 -2.37 19.36 3.96
C GLY A 854 -3.21 19.44 5.24
N LEU A 855 -3.58 20.66 5.64
CA LEU A 855 -4.43 20.92 6.80
C LEU A 855 -5.89 21.11 6.36
N PRO A 856 -6.86 20.62 7.16
CA PRO A 856 -8.28 20.81 6.85
C PRO A 856 -8.75 22.27 6.98
N PRO A 857 -9.91 22.61 6.37
CA PRO A 857 -10.77 21.77 5.52
C PRO A 857 -10.34 21.74 4.03
N GLU A 858 -11.01 20.92 3.21
CA GLU A 858 -10.88 20.98 1.75
C GLU A 858 -11.19 22.41 1.24
N PRO A 859 -10.48 22.93 0.23
CA PRO A 859 -9.60 22.25 -0.73
C PRO A 859 -8.11 22.20 -0.33
N ARG A 860 -7.73 22.69 0.86
CA ARG A 860 -6.34 22.69 1.36
C ARG A 860 -5.87 21.29 1.69
N GLU A 861 -6.73 20.52 2.36
CA GLU A 861 -6.55 19.09 2.52
C GLU A 861 -6.85 18.37 1.20
N LYS A 862 -5.98 17.43 0.83
CA LYS A 862 -6.11 16.56 -0.35
C LYS A 862 -6.17 15.11 0.10
N THR A 863 -7.20 14.39 -0.33
CA THR A 863 -7.37 12.97 -0.03
C THR A 863 -6.69 12.11 -1.09
N ILE A 864 -5.92 11.12 -0.64
CA ILE A 864 -5.30 10.08 -1.45
C ILE A 864 -6.05 8.78 -1.15
N THR A 865 -6.88 8.34 -2.08
CA THR A 865 -7.73 7.15 -1.97
C THR A 865 -7.16 5.92 -2.68
N ALA A 866 -6.19 6.13 -3.59
CA ALA A 866 -5.52 5.08 -4.33
C ALA A 866 -4.03 5.43 -4.48
N PRO A 867 -3.16 4.43 -4.67
CA PRO A 867 -1.75 4.69 -4.91
C PRO A 867 -1.56 5.55 -6.17
N LEU A 868 -0.76 6.60 -6.05
CA LEU A 868 -0.47 7.53 -7.15
C LEU A 868 0.94 7.31 -7.69
N PRO A 869 1.18 7.56 -9.00
CA PRO A 869 2.53 7.62 -9.55
C PRO A 869 3.41 8.62 -8.76
N PRO A 870 4.72 8.36 -8.60
CA PRO A 870 5.59 9.19 -7.77
C PRO A 870 5.55 10.69 -8.09
N ASP A 871 5.48 11.04 -9.37
CA ASP A 871 5.43 12.44 -9.82
C ASP A 871 4.11 13.12 -9.49
N GLN A 872 2.99 12.40 -9.62
CA GLN A 872 1.67 12.91 -9.26
C GLN A 872 1.52 13.05 -7.75
N LEU A 873 2.07 12.10 -6.98
CA LEU A 873 2.06 12.13 -5.53
C LEU A 873 2.86 13.33 -4.99
N ALA A 874 4.06 13.57 -5.52
CA ALA A 874 4.89 14.72 -5.15
C ALA A 874 4.18 16.05 -5.45
N LEU A 875 3.62 16.20 -6.66
CA LEU A 875 2.84 17.38 -7.06
C LEU A 875 1.64 17.61 -6.13
N LEU A 876 0.94 16.56 -5.74
CA LEU A 876 -0.21 16.65 -4.84
C LEU A 876 0.22 17.11 -3.44
N ILE A 877 1.34 16.60 -2.92
CA ILE A 877 1.90 17.03 -1.63
C ILE A 877 2.34 18.50 -1.69
N ASP A 878 3.03 18.93 -2.76
CA ASP A 878 3.47 20.32 -2.93
C ASP A 878 2.27 21.29 -2.95
N GLN A 879 1.20 20.93 -3.67
CA GLN A 879 -0.05 21.70 -3.73
C GLN A 879 -0.75 21.77 -2.38
N ALA A 880 -0.85 20.65 -1.67
CA ALA A 880 -1.46 20.59 -0.34
C ALA A 880 -0.66 21.33 0.74
N SER A 881 0.64 21.54 0.50
CA SER A 881 1.53 22.28 1.40
C SER A 881 1.57 23.79 1.12
N GLU A 882 0.67 24.33 0.29
CA GLU A 882 0.62 25.76 -0.08
C GLU A 882 1.96 26.30 -0.63
N ASN A 883 2.72 25.46 -1.34
CA ASN A 883 4.09 25.74 -1.81
C ASN A 883 5.12 25.99 -0.69
N ASN A 884 4.82 25.64 0.57
CA ASN A 884 5.82 25.57 1.62
C ASN A 884 6.70 24.33 1.40
N ILE A 885 7.83 24.53 0.73
CA ILE A 885 8.79 23.50 0.33
C ILE A 885 9.27 22.65 1.51
N THR A 886 9.39 23.22 2.71
CA THR A 886 9.92 22.50 3.86
C THR A 886 8.86 21.63 4.53
N VAL A 887 7.60 22.09 4.57
CA VAL A 887 6.45 21.29 5.03
C VAL A 887 6.16 20.14 4.06
N ALA A 888 6.34 20.34 2.76
CA ALA A 888 6.22 19.28 1.77
C ALA A 888 7.20 18.14 2.05
N ILE A 889 8.48 18.46 2.31
CA ILE A 889 9.51 17.47 2.67
C ILE A 889 9.18 16.76 3.99
N LEU A 890 8.77 17.51 5.02
CA LEU A 890 8.34 16.92 6.30
C LEU A 890 7.16 15.96 6.11
N THR A 891 6.18 16.33 5.28
CA THR A 891 5.03 15.47 4.94
C THR A 891 5.48 14.16 4.30
N GLN A 892 6.46 14.21 3.39
CA GLN A 892 7.03 12.99 2.79
C GLN A 892 7.73 12.11 3.84
N GLU A 893 8.50 12.68 4.77
CA GLU A 893 9.13 11.93 5.88
C GLU A 893 8.09 11.24 6.76
N ILE A 894 7.05 11.96 7.20
CA ILE A 894 6.02 11.41 8.08
C ILE A 894 5.28 10.24 7.41
N ILE A 895 4.97 10.33 6.11
CA ILE A 895 4.36 9.22 5.36
C ILE A 895 5.26 7.98 5.40
N VAL A 896 6.56 8.13 5.17
CA VAL A 896 7.51 7.01 5.24
C VAL A 896 7.58 6.43 6.65
N TYR A 897 7.65 7.27 7.69
CA TYR A 897 7.69 6.79 9.07
C TYR A 897 6.41 6.06 9.47
N LEU A 898 5.24 6.56 9.07
CA LEU A 898 3.97 5.86 9.28
C LEU A 898 3.97 4.48 8.63
N ALA A 899 4.49 4.39 7.40
CA ALA A 899 4.60 3.11 6.70
C ALA A 899 5.61 2.17 7.40
N MET A 900 6.73 2.67 7.91
CA MET A 900 7.66 1.86 8.72
C MET A 900 6.99 1.33 10.00
N ILE A 901 6.17 2.15 10.67
CA ILE A 901 5.49 1.76 11.91
C ILE A 901 4.36 0.77 11.63
N ILE A 902 3.56 0.95 10.57
CA ILE A 902 2.45 0.03 10.28
C ILE A 902 2.93 -1.37 9.90
N ARG A 903 4.07 -1.49 9.21
CA ARG A 903 4.69 -2.80 8.88
C ARG A 903 5.15 -3.57 10.11
N THR A 904 5.67 -2.85 11.10
CA THR A 904 6.29 -3.46 12.30
C THR A 904 5.30 -3.62 13.45
N GLN A 905 4.34 -2.70 13.58
CA GLN A 905 3.36 -2.62 14.68
C GLN A 905 1.97 -2.20 14.15
N PRO A 906 1.31 -3.03 13.30
CA PRO A 906 0.02 -2.67 12.68
C PRO A 906 -1.11 -2.42 13.69
N SER A 907 -1.01 -3.02 14.88
CA SER A 907 -1.97 -2.85 15.98
C SER A 907 -2.10 -1.41 16.48
N LEU A 908 -1.08 -0.56 16.30
CA LEU A 908 -1.13 0.87 16.66
C LEU A 908 -2.15 1.66 15.82
N PHE A 909 -2.52 1.13 14.66
CA PHE A 909 -3.45 1.74 13.70
C PHE A 909 -4.85 1.11 13.74
N SER A 910 -5.14 0.30 14.77
CA SER A 910 -6.46 -0.32 14.95
C SER A 910 -7.56 0.76 15.01
N GLU A 911 -8.64 0.56 14.24
CA GLU A 911 -9.79 1.49 14.14
C GLU A 911 -9.43 2.92 13.68
N MET A 912 -8.26 3.09 13.06
CA MET A 912 -7.88 4.31 12.35
C MET A 912 -7.99 4.03 10.86
N PHE A 913 -9.04 4.50 10.19
CA PHE A 913 -9.26 4.26 8.75
C PHE A 913 -8.75 5.40 7.87
N ARG A 914 -8.51 6.60 8.43
CA ARG A 914 -8.00 7.78 7.72
C ARG A 914 -6.89 8.45 8.52
N LEU A 915 -5.69 8.55 7.93
CA LEU A 915 -4.52 9.23 8.49
C LEU A 915 -4.41 10.63 7.89
N ARG A 916 -4.57 11.64 8.75
CA ARG A 916 -4.50 13.06 8.40
C ARG A 916 -3.11 13.58 8.69
N ILE A 917 -2.24 13.53 7.69
CA ILE A 917 -0.80 13.81 7.86
C ILE A 917 -0.58 15.24 8.37
N GLY A 918 -1.33 16.22 7.87
CA GLY A 918 -1.25 17.60 8.37
C GLY A 918 -1.63 17.74 9.84
N LEU A 919 -2.70 17.08 10.31
CA LEU A 919 -3.08 17.10 11.72
C LEU A 919 -2.09 16.36 12.61
N ILE A 920 -1.49 15.27 12.12
CA ILE A 920 -0.42 14.56 12.83
C ILE A 920 0.78 15.49 13.05
N ILE A 921 1.21 16.23 12.01
CA ILE A 921 2.30 17.22 12.13
C ILE A 921 1.93 18.32 13.14
N GLN A 922 0.69 18.82 13.10
CA GLN A 922 0.22 19.85 14.05
C GLN A 922 0.25 19.34 15.50
N VAL A 923 -0.16 18.10 15.72
CA VAL A 923 -0.07 17.45 17.03
C VAL A 923 1.39 17.33 17.46
N MET A 924 2.29 16.90 16.58
CA MET A 924 3.72 16.83 16.89
C MET A 924 4.28 18.18 17.36
N ALA A 925 3.97 19.27 16.66
CA ALA A 925 4.38 20.61 17.06
C ALA A 925 3.77 21.05 18.40
N THR A 926 2.48 20.80 18.62
CA THR A 926 1.77 21.16 19.86
C THR A 926 2.31 20.40 21.08
N GLU A 927 2.64 19.13 20.89
CA GLU A 927 3.23 18.28 21.94
C GLU A 927 4.65 18.72 22.30
N LEU A 928 5.42 19.20 21.32
CA LEU A 928 6.73 19.81 21.57
C LEU A 928 6.58 21.14 22.32
N ALA A 929 5.63 22.00 21.93
CA ALA A 929 5.37 23.27 22.59
C ALA A 929 5.07 23.09 24.09
N GLN A 930 4.22 22.10 24.41
CA GLN A 930 3.88 21.75 25.78
C GLN A 930 5.07 21.15 26.54
N SER A 931 5.80 20.22 25.93
CA SER A 931 6.92 19.54 26.59
C SER A 931 8.09 20.49 26.86
N LEU A 932 8.30 21.47 25.99
CA LEU A 932 9.39 22.45 26.05
C LEU A 932 8.99 23.77 26.72
N ASN A 933 7.71 23.96 27.06
CA ASN A 933 7.12 25.21 27.53
C ASN A 933 7.51 26.41 26.64
N CYS A 934 7.43 26.26 25.32
CA CYS A 934 7.80 27.29 24.34
C CYS A 934 6.61 27.80 23.52
N SER A 935 6.82 28.87 22.76
CA SER A 935 5.81 29.36 21.81
C SER A 935 5.58 28.37 20.67
N ASP A 936 4.45 28.48 20.00
CA ASP A 936 4.11 27.63 18.84
C ASP A 936 5.13 27.78 17.69
N GLU A 937 5.67 28.98 17.51
CA GLU A 937 6.70 29.28 16.50
C GLU A 937 8.03 28.59 16.85
N GLU A 938 8.48 28.71 18.11
CA GLU A 938 9.68 28.04 18.62
C GLU A 938 9.54 26.50 18.57
N ALA A 939 8.33 25.98 18.81
CA ALA A 939 8.05 24.55 18.75
C ALA A 939 8.12 24.01 17.31
N THR A 940 7.63 24.78 16.34
CA THR A 940 7.71 24.45 14.92
C THR A 940 9.15 24.48 14.44
N GLU A 941 9.92 25.50 14.82
CA GLU A 941 11.37 25.54 14.53
C GLU A 941 12.11 24.35 15.16
N SER A 942 11.77 24.02 16.41
CA SER A 942 12.31 22.85 17.12
C SER A 942 11.98 21.55 16.39
N LEU A 943 10.76 21.38 15.86
CA LEU A 943 10.34 20.22 15.08
C LEU A 943 11.18 20.06 13.80
N MET A 944 11.48 21.17 13.12
CA MET A 944 12.28 21.17 11.88
C MET A 944 13.76 20.88 12.12
N LYS A 945 14.25 21.08 13.35
CA LYS A 945 15.62 20.78 13.78
C LYS A 945 15.82 19.33 14.25
N LEU A 946 14.75 18.57 14.49
CA LEU A 946 14.87 17.17 14.91
C LEU A 946 15.53 16.31 13.83
N SER A 947 16.43 15.41 14.24
CA SER A 947 16.95 14.39 13.33
C SER A 947 15.82 13.45 12.83
N PRO A 948 16.00 12.79 11.68
CA PRO A 948 15.07 11.77 11.20
C PRO A 948 14.64 10.75 12.27
N SER A 949 15.58 10.22 13.05
CA SER A 949 15.29 9.22 14.09
C SER A 949 14.49 9.80 15.26
N GLU A 950 14.77 11.03 15.69
CA GLU A 950 14.00 11.71 16.73
C GLU A 950 12.58 12.02 16.26
N LEU A 951 12.41 12.47 15.03
CA LEU A 951 11.10 12.75 14.45
C LEU A 951 10.25 11.48 14.35
N LYS A 952 10.83 10.35 13.94
CA LYS A 952 10.18 9.04 13.94
C LYS A 952 9.79 8.60 15.37
N ASN A 953 10.66 8.79 16.35
CA ASN A 953 10.38 8.44 17.74
C ASN A 953 9.23 9.27 18.31
N LEU A 954 9.20 10.59 18.05
CA LEU A 954 8.09 11.46 18.42
C LEU A 954 6.75 10.94 17.86
N LEU A 955 6.76 10.58 16.58
CA LEU A 955 5.59 10.03 15.91
C LEU A 955 5.13 8.70 16.54
N HIS A 956 6.07 7.79 16.85
CA HIS A 956 5.75 6.53 17.52
C HIS A 956 5.13 6.74 18.91
N HIS A 957 5.65 7.69 19.69
CA HIS A 957 5.07 8.04 20.99
C HIS A 957 3.64 8.60 20.87
N ILE A 958 3.39 9.47 19.88
CA ILE A 958 2.05 10.00 19.60
C ILE A 958 1.08 8.89 19.20
N LEU A 959 1.49 7.97 18.31
CA LEU A 959 0.66 6.85 17.90
C LEU A 959 0.40 5.86 19.04
N SER A 960 1.41 5.53 19.84
CA SER A 960 1.23 4.64 21.01
C SER A 960 0.41 5.28 22.13
N GLY A 961 0.39 6.62 22.19
CA GLY A 961 -0.29 7.40 23.21
C GLY A 961 0.32 7.20 24.61
N LYS A 962 1.59 6.78 24.67
CA LYS A 962 2.40 6.73 25.90
C LYS A 962 2.88 8.14 26.27
N GLU A 963 3.11 8.37 27.56
CA GLU A 963 3.78 9.60 28.01
C GLU A 963 5.27 9.57 27.62
N PHE A 964 5.81 10.73 27.25
CA PHE A 964 7.20 10.91 26.87
C PHE A 964 7.69 12.26 27.37
N GLY A 965 9.00 12.36 27.61
CA GLY A 965 9.67 13.55 28.09
C GLY A 965 10.58 14.09 27.00
N VAL A 966 10.65 15.41 26.91
CA VAL A 966 11.54 16.11 25.97
C VAL A 966 12.54 16.93 26.79
N GLN A 967 13.83 16.75 26.53
CA GLN A 967 14.89 17.51 27.18
C GLN A 967 15.65 18.34 26.15
N ARG A 968 15.89 19.61 26.48
CA ARG A 968 16.83 20.48 25.76
C ARG A 968 18.18 20.40 26.45
N SER A 969 19.19 19.81 25.80
CA SER A 969 20.58 19.92 26.26
C SER A 969 21.24 21.11 25.57
N VAL A 970 21.89 21.95 26.37
CA VAL A 970 22.67 23.10 25.88
C VAL A 970 24.14 22.81 26.13
N GLU A 971 24.87 22.44 25.08
CA GLU A 971 26.34 22.46 25.10
C GLU A 971 26.84 23.83 24.59
N PRO A 972 27.90 24.40 25.20
CA PRO A 972 28.38 25.73 24.79
C PRO A 972 29.04 25.66 23.40
N GLY A 973 28.43 26.31 22.41
CA GLY A 973 28.97 26.46 21.05
C GLY A 973 28.28 25.64 19.95
N THR A 974 27.26 24.84 20.28
CA THR A 974 26.47 24.03 19.34
C THR A 974 24.97 24.35 19.46
N SER A 975 24.20 24.12 18.40
CA SER A 975 22.73 24.28 18.43
C SER A 975 22.10 23.35 19.49
N PRO A 976 21.05 23.78 20.20
CA PRO A 976 20.44 22.98 21.26
C PRO A 976 19.93 21.64 20.71
N VAL A 977 20.38 20.53 21.31
CA VAL A 977 19.94 19.18 20.92
C VAL A 977 18.69 18.83 21.72
N ILE A 978 17.66 18.37 21.01
CA ILE A 978 16.37 17.97 21.62
C ILE A 978 16.33 16.45 21.67
N SER A 979 16.39 15.87 22.86
CA SER A 979 16.25 14.42 23.04
C SER A 979 14.87 14.05 23.55
N ILE A 980 14.31 12.97 22.98
CA ILE A 980 13.00 12.42 23.37
C ILE A 980 13.24 11.10 24.11
N HIS A 981 12.72 10.99 25.33
CA HIS A 981 12.88 9.81 26.18
C HIS A 981 11.54 9.32 26.71
N GLU A 982 11.40 7.99 26.86
CA GLU A 982 10.24 7.39 27.51
C GLU A 982 10.28 7.73 29.00
N VAL A 983 9.20 8.34 29.51
CA VAL A 983 9.01 8.52 30.95
C VAL A 983 8.38 7.22 31.44
N GLY A 984 9.00 6.56 32.44
CA GLY A 984 8.59 5.22 32.87
C GLY A 984 7.10 5.06 33.16
N ASN A 985 6.60 3.82 33.15
CA ASN A 985 5.18 3.45 33.33
C ASN A 985 4.51 4.08 34.57
N VAL A 986 4.01 5.31 34.46
CA VAL A 986 3.12 5.93 35.43
C VAL A 986 1.74 6.08 34.76
N GLY A 987 0.95 5.00 34.77
CA GLY A 987 -0.48 5.05 34.45
C GLY A 987 -0.91 4.34 33.16
N ALA A 988 -1.43 3.13 33.33
CA ALA A 988 -2.46 2.47 32.51
C ALA A 988 -2.15 2.13 31.03
N THR A 989 -1.12 1.32 30.76
CA THR A 989 -1.15 0.39 29.61
C THR A 989 -1.82 -0.93 30.00
N LYS A 990 -3.14 -0.92 30.17
CA LYS A 990 -4.04 -2.07 29.99
C LYS A 990 -5.41 -1.48 29.70
N SER A 991 -6.10 -2.02 28.71
CA SER A 991 -7.44 -1.65 28.27
C SER A 991 -8.42 -1.33 29.44
N GLU A 992 -8.47 -0.08 29.89
CA GLU A 992 -9.56 0.44 30.72
C GLU A 992 -10.81 0.80 29.87
N ARG A 993 -10.92 0.21 28.67
CA ARG A 993 -12.16 0.19 27.85
C ARG A 993 -13.31 -0.60 28.52
N ALA A 994 -13.11 -1.07 29.76
CA ALA A 994 -14.10 -1.76 30.59
C ALA A 994 -15.12 -0.83 31.27
N GLY A 995 -15.03 0.49 31.09
CA GLY A 995 -15.99 1.44 31.66
C GLY A 995 -17.45 1.16 31.29
N ILE A 996 -17.71 0.70 30.06
CA ILE A 996 -19.06 0.39 29.57
C ILE A 996 -19.55 -0.97 30.05
N SER A 997 -18.70 -1.99 30.12
CA SER A 997 -19.06 -3.27 30.74
C SER A 997 -19.39 -3.10 32.22
N LYS A 998 -18.69 -2.17 32.89
CA LYS A 998 -18.96 -1.77 34.28
C LYS A 998 -20.24 -0.95 34.40
N LEU A 999 -20.50 0.00 33.49
CA LEU A 999 -21.77 0.73 33.44
C LEU A 999 -22.96 -0.21 33.14
N LYS A 1000 -22.80 -1.15 32.19
CA LYS A 1000 -23.80 -2.17 31.84
C LYS A 1000 -24.04 -3.18 32.97
N SER A 1001 -22.99 -3.56 33.72
CA SER A 1001 -23.15 -4.38 34.93
C SER A 1001 -23.82 -3.61 36.06
N ASP A 1002 -23.49 -2.34 36.24
CA ASP A 1002 -24.05 -1.46 37.27
C ASP A 1002 -25.52 -1.13 36.95
N MET A 1003 -25.87 -0.94 35.67
CA MET A 1003 -27.27 -0.76 35.22
C MET A 1003 -28.09 -2.05 35.34
N LYS A 1004 -27.51 -3.23 35.05
CA LYS A 1004 -28.18 -4.52 35.31
C LYS A 1004 -28.45 -4.78 36.79
N MET A 1005 -27.60 -4.29 37.69
CA MET A 1005 -27.76 -4.43 39.15
C MET A 1005 -28.89 -3.58 39.75
N VAL A 1006 -29.42 -2.59 39.00
CA VAL A 1006 -30.51 -1.71 39.47
C VAL A 1006 -31.90 -2.31 39.19
N GLY A 1007 -32.01 -3.22 38.20
CA GLY A 1007 -33.29 -3.85 37.81
C GLY A 1007 -33.82 -4.92 38.77
N ASP A 1008 -33.03 -5.38 39.74
CA ASP A 1008 -33.33 -6.58 40.54
C ASP A 1008 -33.62 -6.29 42.03
N ARG A 1009 -33.97 -5.04 42.39
CA ARG A 1009 -34.15 -4.59 43.79
C ARG A 1009 -35.57 -4.14 44.18
N THR A 1010 -36.61 -4.60 43.49
CA THR A 1010 -38.01 -4.45 43.93
C THR A 1010 -38.55 -5.73 44.55
N SER A 1011 -37.94 -6.18 45.65
CA SER A 1011 -38.59 -7.08 46.63
C SER A 1011 -37.65 -7.41 47.79
N ARG A 1012 -37.68 -6.60 48.87
CA ARG A 1012 -37.75 -7.04 50.29
C ARG A 1012 -37.37 -5.91 51.24
N SER A 1013 -38.20 -5.80 52.28
CA SER A 1013 -38.22 -4.76 53.31
C SER A 1013 -37.24 -5.01 54.47
N MET A 1014 -36.82 -3.90 55.10
CA MET A 1014 -36.41 -3.66 56.49
C MET A 1014 -35.35 -4.57 57.18
N LYS A 1015 -34.16 -4.01 57.47
CA LYS A 1015 -33.68 -3.57 58.82
C LYS A 1015 -32.16 -3.35 58.86
N GLN A 1016 -31.77 -2.48 59.80
CA GLN A 1016 -30.44 -2.24 60.40
C GLN A 1016 -29.48 -1.22 59.73
N LYS A 1017 -29.41 -0.06 60.40
CA LYS A 1017 -28.27 0.86 60.47
C LYS A 1017 -27.07 0.15 61.08
N HIS A 1018 -25.88 0.30 60.52
CA HIS A 1018 -24.63 0.52 61.28
C HIS A 1018 -23.54 1.10 60.37
N ALA A 1019 -22.84 2.09 60.91
CA ALA A 1019 -21.76 2.85 60.29
C ALA A 1019 -20.45 2.04 60.21
N TRP A 1020 -19.69 2.21 59.13
CA TRP A 1020 -18.30 1.75 59.03
C TRP A 1020 -17.39 2.90 58.58
N ARG A 1021 -16.47 3.25 59.49
CA ARG A 1021 -15.32 4.15 59.28
C ARG A 1021 -14.26 3.43 58.43
N TYR A 1022 -13.73 4.10 57.42
CA TYR A 1022 -12.55 3.65 56.68
C TYR A 1022 -11.26 3.89 57.49
N ARG A 1023 -10.42 2.86 57.58
CA ARG A 1023 -9.00 2.93 58.00
C ARG A 1023 -8.13 2.85 56.74
N MET A 1024 -7.21 3.80 56.59
CA MET A 1024 -6.12 3.76 55.61
C MET A 1024 -4.97 2.85 56.10
N PRO A 1025 -4.24 2.16 55.21
CA PRO A 1025 -2.93 1.59 55.52
C PRO A 1025 -1.80 2.59 55.20
N SER A 1026 -0.86 2.70 56.13
CA SER A 1026 0.39 3.46 56.05
C SER A 1026 1.48 2.70 55.28
N ILE A 1027 2.31 3.42 54.53
CA ILE A 1027 3.64 2.98 54.09
C ILE A 1027 4.63 4.04 54.56
N ASP A 1028 5.61 3.61 55.34
CA ASP A 1028 6.71 4.41 55.88
C ASP A 1028 7.63 4.91 54.76
N ALA A 1029 7.96 6.20 54.80
CA ALA A 1029 9.06 6.79 54.06
C ALA A 1029 9.91 7.64 55.01
N SER A 1030 11.20 7.32 55.07
CA SER A 1030 12.24 8.04 55.79
C SER A 1030 12.49 9.43 55.19
N ASP A 1031 12.64 10.40 56.08
CA ASP A 1031 12.93 11.82 55.85
C ASP A 1031 14.10 12.11 54.89
N SER A 1032 13.87 13.01 53.94
CA SER A 1032 14.82 14.09 53.61
C SER A 1032 14.04 15.30 53.08
N SER A 1033 14.31 16.45 53.69
CA SER A 1033 13.56 17.70 53.60
C SER A 1033 14.01 18.56 52.41
N ILE A 1034 13.12 18.84 51.46
CA ILE A 1034 13.26 19.96 50.52
C ILE A 1034 11.90 20.65 50.34
N SER A 1035 11.96 21.98 50.37
CA SER A 1035 10.90 23.00 50.45
C SER A 1035 9.68 22.81 49.55
N VAL A 1036 8.51 23.01 50.16
CA VAL A 1036 7.19 23.11 49.51
C VAL A 1036 7.13 24.33 48.59
N GLY A 1037 7.23 24.11 47.28
CA GLY A 1037 6.60 24.93 46.25
C GLY A 1037 5.31 24.23 45.81
N ALA A 1038 4.20 24.97 45.70
CA ALA A 1038 2.88 24.43 45.39
C ALA A 1038 2.89 23.52 44.16
N SER A 1039 2.75 22.20 44.36
CA SER A 1039 2.58 21.26 43.26
C SER A 1039 1.18 21.46 42.66
N ARG A 1040 1.12 22.02 41.44
CA ARG A 1040 -0.03 21.79 40.55
C ARG A 1040 -0.18 20.28 40.41
N ASP A 1041 -1.39 19.77 40.62
CA ASP A 1041 -1.68 18.34 40.46
C ASP A 1041 -1.32 17.93 39.01
N ASN A 1042 -0.33 17.05 38.85
CA ASN A 1042 0.26 16.61 37.56
C ASN A 1042 -0.75 15.89 36.63
N ARG A 1043 -2.03 15.86 36.99
CA ARG A 1043 -3.13 15.19 36.27
C ARG A 1043 -4.03 16.14 35.49
N GLN A 1044 -3.92 17.44 35.69
CA GLN A 1044 -4.71 18.45 34.98
C GLN A 1044 -4.23 18.57 33.52
N GLY A 1045 -5.14 18.41 32.56
CA GLY A 1045 -4.88 18.46 31.11
C GLY A 1045 -4.72 17.09 30.43
N GLN A 1046 -4.64 15.98 31.19
CA GLN A 1046 -4.34 14.65 30.65
C GLN A 1046 -5.44 14.13 29.70
N TRP A 1047 -6.71 14.28 30.07
CA TRP A 1047 -7.81 13.79 29.23
C TRP A 1047 -8.07 14.71 28.05
N LEU A 1048 -7.92 16.02 28.23
CA LEU A 1048 -7.99 16.97 27.12
C LEU A 1048 -6.92 16.67 26.07
N ARG A 1049 -5.68 16.42 26.50
CA ARG A 1049 -4.58 15.98 25.64
C ARG A 1049 -4.93 14.69 24.92
N ARG A 1050 -5.38 13.65 25.65
CA ARG A 1050 -5.74 12.35 25.06
C ARG A 1050 -6.84 12.47 24.00
N ARG A 1051 -7.88 13.26 24.26
CA ARG A 1051 -8.98 13.51 23.30
C ARG A 1051 -8.52 14.26 22.05
N ARG A 1052 -7.59 15.21 22.18
CA ARG A 1052 -6.97 15.89 21.04
C ARG A 1052 -6.15 14.93 20.18
N LEU A 1053 -5.35 14.07 20.81
CA LEU A 1053 -4.57 13.03 20.12
C LEU A 1053 -5.48 12.06 19.35
N ASP A 1054 -6.44 11.43 20.05
CA ASP A 1054 -7.32 10.43 19.43
C ASP A 1054 -8.22 11.06 18.33
N GLY A 1055 -8.65 12.33 18.51
CA GLY A 1055 -9.40 13.07 17.50
C GLY A 1055 -8.58 13.40 16.25
N ALA A 1056 -7.34 13.88 16.40
CA ALA A 1056 -6.44 14.14 15.27
C ALA A 1056 -6.05 12.86 14.51
N LEU A 1057 -6.01 11.73 15.22
CA LEU A 1057 -5.72 10.40 14.65
C LEU A 1057 -6.96 9.68 14.09
N ASN A 1058 -8.17 10.27 14.16
CA ASN A 1058 -9.45 9.63 13.81
C ASN A 1058 -9.62 8.25 14.46
N ARG A 1059 -9.18 8.09 15.71
CA ARG A 1059 -9.20 6.80 16.40
C ARG A 1059 -10.52 6.60 17.14
N VAL A 1060 -11.26 5.54 16.79
CA VAL A 1060 -12.54 5.18 17.43
C VAL A 1060 -12.49 3.83 18.17
N PRO A 1061 -13.48 3.51 19.03
CA PRO A 1061 -13.57 2.19 19.66
C PRO A 1061 -13.85 1.05 18.68
N VAL A 1062 -13.42 -0.17 19.00
CA VAL A 1062 -13.64 -1.36 18.17
C VAL A 1062 -15.14 -1.63 17.98
N GLY A 1063 -15.52 -1.85 16.71
CA GLY A 1063 -16.91 -2.09 16.32
C GLY A 1063 -17.80 -0.84 16.36
N PHE A 1064 -17.22 0.36 16.47
CA PHE A 1064 -17.96 1.63 16.48
C PHE A 1064 -18.86 1.77 15.25
N TYR A 1065 -18.32 1.61 14.04
CA TYR A 1065 -19.08 1.79 12.79
C TYR A 1065 -20.25 0.80 12.65
N GLN A 1066 -20.06 -0.48 12.99
CA GLN A 1066 -21.15 -1.46 12.98
C GLN A 1066 -22.29 -1.07 13.94
N LYS A 1067 -21.97 -0.45 15.07
CA LYS A 1067 -22.98 0.05 16.01
C LYS A 1067 -23.67 1.31 15.49
N VAL A 1068 -22.93 2.22 14.84
CA VAL A 1068 -23.49 3.40 14.15
C VAL A 1068 -24.46 2.98 13.03
N TRP A 1069 -24.13 1.92 12.30
CA TRP A 1069 -25.02 1.34 11.30
C TRP A 1069 -26.37 0.93 11.87
N LYS A 1070 -26.37 0.17 12.98
CA LYS A 1070 -27.59 -0.33 13.61
C LYS A 1070 -28.49 0.80 14.12
N ILE A 1071 -27.92 1.90 14.61
CA ILE A 1071 -28.73 3.06 15.02
C ILE A 1071 -29.27 3.84 13.81
N LEU A 1072 -28.52 3.97 12.72
CA LEU A 1072 -29.00 4.59 11.48
C LEU A 1072 -30.18 3.84 10.84
N GLN A 1073 -30.24 2.51 11.01
CA GLN A 1073 -31.40 1.73 10.59
C GLN A 1073 -32.68 2.10 11.35
N LYS A 1074 -32.56 2.71 12.54
CA LYS A 1074 -33.68 3.06 13.41
C LYS A 1074 -34.02 4.55 13.39
N CYS A 1075 -33.26 5.42 12.74
CA CYS A 1075 -33.53 6.87 12.67
C CYS A 1075 -33.54 7.40 11.22
N HIS A 1076 -33.90 8.67 11.01
CA HIS A 1076 -33.82 9.28 9.67
C HIS A 1076 -32.39 9.69 9.29
N GLY A 1077 -31.53 9.89 10.27
CA GLY A 1077 -30.11 10.20 10.10
C GLY A 1077 -29.46 10.66 11.39
N LEU A 1078 -28.13 10.74 11.37
CA LEU A 1078 -27.34 11.35 12.46
C LEU A 1078 -26.79 12.69 11.96
N SER A 1079 -27.02 13.76 12.70
CA SER A 1079 -26.47 15.08 12.41
C SER A 1079 -25.25 15.34 13.30
N ILE A 1080 -24.11 15.59 12.66
CA ILE A 1080 -22.80 15.83 13.27
C ILE A 1080 -22.20 17.06 12.56
N GLU A 1081 -21.94 18.14 13.29
CA GLU A 1081 -21.30 19.35 12.74
C GLU A 1081 -21.98 19.89 11.47
N GLY A 1082 -23.31 19.90 11.48
CA GLY A 1082 -24.11 20.34 10.33
C GLY A 1082 -24.19 19.34 9.16
N PHE A 1083 -23.34 18.30 9.14
CA PHE A 1083 -23.45 17.19 8.20
C PHE A 1083 -24.48 16.17 8.70
N VAL A 1084 -25.38 15.77 7.81
CA VAL A 1084 -26.34 14.71 8.11
C VAL A 1084 -25.85 13.45 7.42
N LEU A 1085 -25.58 12.40 8.21
CA LEU A 1085 -25.42 11.04 7.72
C LEU A 1085 -26.83 10.43 7.60
N PRO A 1086 -27.42 10.37 6.39
CA PRO A 1086 -28.80 9.96 6.22
C PRO A 1086 -28.95 8.46 6.42
N SER A 1087 -30.15 8.00 6.80
CA SER A 1087 -30.44 6.57 6.83
C SER A 1087 -30.43 5.93 5.43
N SER A 1088 -30.51 6.73 4.36
CA SER A 1088 -30.34 6.25 2.98
C SER A 1088 -28.99 5.58 2.75
N THR A 1089 -27.92 5.97 3.46
CA THR A 1089 -26.61 5.30 3.40
C THR A 1089 -26.72 3.81 3.74
N THR A 1090 -27.69 3.42 4.59
CA THR A 1090 -27.93 2.01 4.91
C THR A 1090 -28.49 1.18 3.74
N ARG A 1091 -29.02 1.88 2.73
CA ARG A 1091 -29.55 1.29 1.49
C ARG A 1091 -28.45 1.06 0.45
N GLU A 1092 -27.39 1.86 0.49
CA GLU A 1092 -26.31 1.82 -0.51
C GLU A 1092 -25.17 0.87 -0.10
N MET A 1093 -24.95 0.67 1.21
CA MET A 1093 -23.78 -0.05 1.76
C MET A 1093 -24.20 -1.26 2.63
N THR A 1094 -23.25 -2.04 3.16
CA THR A 1094 -23.48 -3.05 4.22
C THR A 1094 -22.70 -2.69 5.50
N PRO A 1095 -23.08 -3.22 6.69
CA PRO A 1095 -22.41 -2.87 7.95
C PRO A 1095 -20.92 -3.21 8.02
N GLY A 1096 -20.41 -4.11 7.16
CA GLY A 1096 -18.99 -4.49 7.09
C GLY A 1096 -18.15 -3.68 6.09
N GLU A 1097 -18.76 -2.78 5.30
CA GLU A 1097 -18.04 -1.99 4.29
C GLU A 1097 -17.21 -0.86 4.91
N ILE A 1098 -15.94 -0.71 4.48
CA ILE A 1098 -15.04 0.34 4.96
C ILE A 1098 -15.49 1.71 4.47
N LYS A 1099 -16.12 1.79 3.29
CA LYS A 1099 -16.65 3.04 2.71
C LYS A 1099 -17.57 3.76 3.70
N PHE A 1100 -18.38 3.02 4.46
CA PHE A 1100 -19.23 3.57 5.52
C PHE A 1100 -18.43 4.28 6.64
N ALA A 1101 -17.24 3.78 6.97
CA ALA A 1101 -16.40 4.28 8.04
C ALA A 1101 -15.61 5.56 7.69
N VAL A 1102 -15.49 5.91 6.40
CA VAL A 1102 -14.65 7.01 5.91
C VAL A 1102 -15.40 8.36 5.89
N HIS A 1103 -16.73 8.34 5.95
CA HIS A 1103 -17.57 9.51 5.72
C HIS A 1103 -17.63 10.58 6.84
N PRO A 1104 -17.47 10.26 8.13
CA PRO A 1104 -17.62 11.29 9.17
C PRO A 1104 -16.33 11.63 9.94
N GLU A 1105 -16.10 12.93 10.12
CA GLU A 1105 -15.11 13.47 11.05
C GLU A 1105 -15.79 13.70 12.41
N TYR A 1106 -15.21 13.14 13.48
CA TYR A 1106 -15.80 13.24 14.81
C TYR A 1106 -14.81 13.79 15.83
N ARG A 1107 -15.19 14.85 16.53
CA ARG A 1107 -14.53 15.22 17.79
C ARG A 1107 -14.79 14.14 18.83
N GLN A 1108 -13.83 13.88 19.71
CA GLN A 1108 -13.90 12.72 20.61
C GLN A 1108 -15.12 12.71 21.55
N LEU A 1109 -15.63 13.88 21.98
CA LEU A 1109 -16.89 13.95 22.74
C LEU A 1109 -18.14 13.56 21.91
N LEU A 1110 -18.14 13.82 20.60
CA LEU A 1110 -19.20 13.37 19.69
C LEU A 1110 -19.11 11.85 19.49
N VAL A 1111 -17.90 11.29 19.38
CA VAL A 1111 -17.69 9.83 19.35
C VAL A 1111 -18.24 9.19 20.62
N GLU A 1112 -17.91 9.74 21.79
CA GLU A 1112 -18.42 9.27 23.09
C GLU A 1112 -19.96 9.38 23.15
N GLY A 1113 -20.55 10.49 22.67
CA GLY A 1113 -22.00 10.67 22.61
C GLY A 1113 -22.70 9.67 21.67
N ILE A 1114 -22.14 9.43 20.49
CA ILE A 1114 -22.63 8.40 19.55
C ILE A 1114 -22.50 7.01 20.18
N LEU A 1115 -21.40 6.72 20.87
CA LEU A 1115 -21.18 5.44 21.53
C LEU A 1115 -22.26 5.15 22.58
N VAL A 1116 -22.64 6.15 23.38
CA VAL A 1116 -23.77 6.04 24.31
C VAL A 1116 -25.09 5.84 23.56
N LEU A 1117 -25.33 6.61 22.50
CA LEU A 1117 -26.52 6.46 21.66
C LEU A 1117 -26.64 5.04 21.08
N THR A 1118 -25.52 4.40 20.74
CA THR A 1118 -25.54 3.02 20.23
C THR A 1118 -26.02 1.99 21.25
N MET A 1119 -26.11 2.31 22.54
CA MET A 1119 -26.77 1.43 23.51
C MET A 1119 -28.27 1.25 23.20
N LEU A 1120 -28.90 2.20 22.50
CA LEU A 1120 -30.27 2.09 21.99
C LEU A 1120 -30.38 1.15 20.78
N ALA A 1121 -29.27 0.84 20.11
CA ALA A 1121 -29.27 -0.08 18.98
C ALA A 1121 -29.68 -1.51 19.42
N ASP A 1122 -29.42 -1.89 20.67
CA ASP A 1122 -29.77 -3.20 21.23
C ASP A 1122 -31.21 -3.25 21.81
N VAL A 1123 -31.93 -2.13 21.82
CA VAL A 1123 -33.30 -2.04 22.35
C VAL A 1123 -34.32 -2.27 21.23
N ASP A 1124 -35.35 -3.07 21.48
CA ASP A 1124 -36.37 -3.42 20.48
C ASP A 1124 -37.35 -2.27 20.24
N ILE A 1125 -36.94 -1.33 19.37
CA ILE A 1125 -37.69 -0.13 18.99
C ILE A 1125 -37.76 -0.09 17.47
N GLN A 1126 -38.98 0.05 16.92
CA GLN A 1126 -39.21 0.07 15.47
C GLN A 1126 -38.59 1.29 14.78
N SER A 1127 -38.66 2.48 15.39
CA SER A 1127 -37.99 3.68 14.88
C SER A 1127 -37.93 4.78 15.95
N VAL A 1128 -36.86 5.58 15.92
CA VAL A 1128 -36.68 6.86 16.63
C VAL A 1128 -37.23 8.03 15.78
N GLY A 1129 -37.55 7.81 14.50
CA GLY A 1129 -38.42 8.69 13.71
C GLY A 1129 -37.89 10.11 13.38
N SER A 1130 -36.67 10.49 13.76
CA SER A 1130 -36.12 11.83 13.51
C SER A 1130 -34.63 11.82 13.18
N ILE A 1131 -34.08 12.98 12.78
CA ILE A 1131 -32.64 13.20 12.69
C ILE A 1131 -32.12 13.46 14.11
N ILE A 1132 -31.18 12.64 14.57
CA ILE A 1132 -30.59 12.76 15.90
C ILE A 1132 -29.40 13.72 15.82
N HIS A 1133 -29.51 14.86 16.50
CA HIS A 1133 -28.44 15.87 16.54
C HIS A 1133 -27.48 15.56 17.69
N ILE A 1134 -26.30 15.03 17.36
CA ILE A 1134 -25.31 14.62 18.36
C ILE A 1134 -24.79 15.82 19.15
N GLU A 1135 -24.64 16.97 18.50
CA GLU A 1135 -24.20 18.21 19.14
C GLU A 1135 -25.14 18.65 20.27
N LYS A 1136 -26.45 18.55 20.05
CA LYS A 1136 -27.46 18.89 21.07
C LYS A 1136 -27.31 18.00 22.31
N ILE A 1137 -27.04 16.71 22.12
CA ILE A 1137 -26.80 15.76 23.21
C ILE A 1137 -25.56 16.18 24.01
N VAL A 1138 -24.47 16.56 23.34
CA VAL A 1138 -23.26 17.04 24.01
C VAL A 1138 -23.50 18.37 24.76
N HIS A 1139 -24.29 19.29 24.21
CA HIS A 1139 -24.66 20.52 24.91
C HIS A 1139 -25.52 20.27 26.16
N ILE A 1140 -26.51 19.38 26.07
CA ILE A 1140 -27.32 18.98 27.24
C ILE A 1140 -26.43 18.37 28.32
N ALA A 1141 -25.51 17.48 27.94
CA ALA A 1141 -24.55 16.88 28.87
C ALA A 1141 -23.65 17.94 29.51
N ASN A 1142 -23.18 18.91 28.73
CA ASN A 1142 -22.37 20.03 29.20
C ASN A 1142 -23.13 20.93 30.18
N ASP A 1143 -24.40 21.24 29.91
CA ASP A 1143 -25.21 22.08 30.79
C ASP A 1143 -25.52 21.38 32.12
N MET A 1144 -25.80 20.07 32.07
CA MET A 1144 -25.92 19.23 33.28
C MET A 1144 -24.61 19.22 34.08
N PHE A 1145 -23.47 19.01 33.41
CA PHE A 1145 -22.15 19.04 34.06
C PHE A 1145 -21.84 20.40 34.68
N PHE A 1146 -22.05 21.48 33.93
CA PHE A 1146 -21.79 22.84 34.37
C PHE A 1146 -22.61 23.18 35.62
N LYS A 1147 -23.89 22.81 35.64
CA LYS A 1147 -24.76 22.99 36.79
C LYS A 1147 -24.27 22.18 38.00
N ASP A 1148 -23.99 20.89 37.82
CA ASP A 1148 -23.51 20.03 38.90
C ASP A 1148 -22.18 20.55 39.48
N GLN A 1149 -21.25 21.04 38.65
CA GLN A 1149 -19.99 21.64 39.14
C GLN A 1149 -20.21 22.96 39.88
N LYS A 1150 -21.12 23.79 39.41
CA LYS A 1150 -21.48 25.05 40.07
C LYS A 1150 -22.13 24.81 41.43
N ASP A 1151 -23.02 23.81 41.52
CA ASP A 1151 -23.68 23.40 42.76
C ASP A 1151 -22.67 22.80 43.77
N LEU A 1152 -21.55 22.25 43.29
CA LEU A 1152 -20.43 21.76 44.10
C LEU A 1152 -19.41 22.84 44.49
N GLY A 1153 -19.63 24.10 44.07
CA GLY A 1153 -18.81 25.25 44.45
C GLY A 1153 -17.59 25.51 43.57
N ALA A 1154 -17.58 25.03 42.31
CA ALA A 1154 -16.50 25.36 41.37
C ALA A 1154 -16.50 26.85 40.99
N GLU A 1155 -15.30 27.46 40.92
CA GLU A 1155 -15.13 28.86 40.52
C GLU A 1155 -15.42 29.08 39.02
N ASP A 1156 -15.97 30.24 38.67
CA ASP A 1156 -16.29 30.61 37.27
C ASP A 1156 -15.05 30.62 36.36
N SER A 1157 -13.85 30.79 36.93
CA SER A 1157 -12.56 30.73 36.24
C SER A 1157 -12.22 29.33 35.71
N ILE A 1158 -12.70 28.26 36.36
CA ILE A 1158 -12.45 26.87 36.00
C ILE A 1158 -13.54 26.35 35.05
N LEU A 1159 -14.73 26.95 35.09
CA LEU A 1159 -15.87 26.61 34.24
C LEU A 1159 -15.93 27.42 32.94
N GLU A 1160 -14.80 27.98 32.51
CA GLU A 1160 -14.69 28.73 31.26
C GLU A 1160 -15.19 27.90 30.07
N LYS A 1161 -16.11 28.47 29.29
CA LYS A 1161 -16.63 27.86 28.07
C LYS A 1161 -15.73 28.21 26.90
N ASP A 1162 -15.44 27.24 26.05
CA ASP A 1162 -14.74 27.48 24.80
C ASP A 1162 -15.56 28.37 23.86
N LEU A 1163 -14.90 29.31 23.18
CA LEU A 1163 -15.52 30.28 22.28
C LEU A 1163 -16.09 29.62 21.01
N SER A 1164 -15.53 28.48 20.59
CA SER A 1164 -15.93 27.82 19.34
C SER A 1164 -17.21 26.98 19.49
N MET A 1165 -17.36 26.27 20.61
CA MET A 1165 -18.48 25.35 20.83
C MET A 1165 -19.31 25.65 22.09
N GLY A 1166 -18.93 26.62 22.94
CA GLY A 1166 -19.67 26.88 24.18
C GLY A 1166 -19.65 25.72 25.20
N ILE A 1167 -18.75 24.75 25.04
CA ILE A 1167 -18.54 23.62 25.95
C ILE A 1167 -17.51 24.02 27.03
N CYS A 1168 -17.78 23.66 28.27
CA CYS A 1168 -16.92 23.89 29.42
C CYS A 1168 -15.55 23.22 29.24
N ARG A 1169 -14.44 23.98 29.37
CA ARG A 1169 -13.07 23.45 29.23
C ARG A 1169 -12.80 22.28 30.17
N LEU A 1170 -13.32 22.34 31.40
CA LEU A 1170 -13.20 21.26 32.37
C LEU A 1170 -13.85 19.95 31.92
N LEU A 1171 -14.95 20.00 31.16
CA LEU A 1171 -15.61 18.79 30.64
C LEU A 1171 -14.68 18.03 29.68
N TYR A 1172 -13.94 18.75 28.83
CA TYR A 1172 -12.97 18.15 27.92
C TYR A 1172 -11.80 17.47 28.63
N ASP A 1173 -11.52 17.85 29.88
CA ASP A 1173 -10.44 17.28 30.70
C ASP A 1173 -10.94 16.30 31.77
N THR A 1174 -12.24 16.01 31.75
CA THR A 1174 -12.84 15.07 32.69
C THR A 1174 -12.77 13.63 32.16
N ALA A 1175 -12.45 12.68 33.04
CA ALA A 1175 -12.37 11.26 32.70
C ALA A 1175 -13.69 10.73 32.07
N PRO A 1176 -13.62 9.70 31.20
CA PRO A 1176 -14.81 9.03 30.66
C PRO A 1176 -15.70 8.41 31.74
N SER A 1177 -15.11 7.76 32.73
CA SER A 1177 -15.80 6.99 33.77
C SER A 1177 -15.90 7.75 35.10
N GLY A 1178 -16.81 7.31 35.97
CA GLY A 1178 -17.00 7.87 37.32
C GLY A 1178 -18.27 8.72 37.48
N ARG A 1179 -18.57 9.10 38.73
CA ARG A 1179 -19.79 9.84 39.10
C ARG A 1179 -19.93 11.16 38.33
N PHE A 1180 -18.82 11.87 38.15
CA PHE A 1180 -18.74 13.11 37.39
C PHE A 1180 -18.09 12.89 36.02
N GLY A 1181 -17.96 11.64 35.56
CA GLY A 1181 -17.35 11.32 34.27
C GLY A 1181 -18.23 11.75 33.09
N THR A 1182 -17.59 12.08 31.97
CA THR A 1182 -18.26 12.52 30.73
C THR A 1182 -19.33 11.54 30.23
N MET A 1183 -19.08 10.22 30.27
CA MET A 1183 -20.06 9.20 29.84
C MET A 1183 -21.33 9.20 30.69
N THR A 1184 -21.25 9.57 31.97
CA THR A 1184 -22.41 9.64 32.86
C THR A 1184 -23.35 10.76 32.43
N TYR A 1185 -22.81 11.93 32.12
CA TYR A 1185 -23.60 13.07 31.64
C TYR A 1185 -24.12 12.85 30.22
N LEU A 1186 -23.31 12.26 29.33
CA LEU A 1186 -23.76 11.88 28.00
C LEU A 1186 -24.89 10.85 28.05
N SER A 1187 -24.85 9.88 28.97
CA SER A 1187 -25.94 8.91 29.19
C SER A 1187 -27.24 9.58 29.63
N LYS A 1188 -27.18 10.50 30.60
CA LYS A 1188 -28.34 11.29 31.03
C LYS A 1188 -28.88 12.15 29.89
N ALA A 1189 -28.00 12.78 29.12
CA ALA A 1189 -28.37 13.63 28.00
C ALA A 1189 -29.02 12.84 26.87
N VAL A 1190 -28.50 11.66 26.51
CA VAL A 1190 -29.13 10.76 25.53
C VAL A 1190 -30.53 10.35 26.00
N ALA A 1191 -30.67 9.92 27.26
CA ALA A 1191 -31.97 9.53 27.81
C ALA A 1191 -32.99 10.68 27.74
N THR A 1192 -32.56 11.89 28.12
CA THR A 1192 -33.40 13.10 28.08
C THR A 1192 -33.77 13.48 26.65
N TYR A 1193 -32.79 13.46 25.73
CA TYR A 1193 -32.98 13.86 24.34
C TYR A 1193 -33.90 12.88 23.59
N VAL A 1194 -33.73 11.57 23.82
CA VAL A 1194 -34.52 10.53 23.14
C VAL A 1194 -35.94 10.42 23.69
N GLN A 1195 -36.18 10.83 24.95
CA GLN A 1195 -37.51 10.88 25.54
C GLN A 1195 -38.52 11.68 24.70
N ASP A 1196 -38.05 12.74 24.03
CA ASP A 1196 -38.87 13.60 23.16
C ASP A 1196 -39.28 12.92 21.83
N PHE A 1197 -38.63 11.81 21.46
CA PHE A 1197 -38.83 11.11 20.17
C PHE A 1197 -39.49 9.75 20.30
N LEU A 1198 -39.66 9.22 21.52
CA LEU A 1198 -40.27 7.90 21.74
C LEU A 1198 -41.80 8.00 21.63
N PRO A 1199 -42.49 7.07 20.93
CA PRO A 1199 -43.94 7.02 20.91
C PRO A 1199 -44.48 6.80 22.34
N SER A 1200 -45.65 7.37 22.62
CA SER A 1200 -46.28 7.50 23.95
C SER A 1200 -46.68 6.18 24.66
N GLY A 1201 -46.08 5.05 24.28
CA GLY A 1201 -46.22 3.73 24.91
C GLY A 1201 -44.90 2.99 25.20
N ALA A 1202 -43.72 3.58 24.98
CA ALA A 1202 -42.42 2.94 25.18
C ALA A 1202 -41.97 2.93 26.66
N CYS A 1203 -42.77 2.36 27.56
CA CYS A 1203 -42.51 2.34 29.00
C CYS A 1203 -41.32 1.45 29.43
N THR A 1204 -40.86 0.57 28.55
CA THR A 1204 -39.69 -0.31 28.77
C THR A 1204 -38.36 0.31 28.32
N VAL A 1205 -38.41 1.40 27.55
CA VAL A 1205 -37.24 2.11 27.02
C VAL A 1205 -36.88 3.34 27.86
N GLN A 1206 -37.90 4.03 28.38
CA GLN A 1206 -37.78 5.05 29.43
C GLN A 1206 -37.31 4.41 30.74
#